data_AF-A0A2D0SFZ9-F1
#
_entry.id   AF-A0A2D0SFZ9-F1
#
_cell.length_a   1.000
_cell.length_b   1.000
_cell.length_c   1.000
_cell.angle_alpha   90.00
_cell.angle_beta   90.00
_cell.angle_gamma   90.00
#
_symmetry.space_group_name_H-M   'P 1'
#
loop_
_entity.id
_entity.type
_entity.pdbx_description
1 polymer ?
#
loop_
_entity_poly.entity_id
_entity_poly.type
_entity_poly.pdbx_seq_one_letter_code
_entity_poly.pdbx_strand_id
1 'polypeptide(L)'
;MSDVVEKTLSALPGLLSLDSQPGASKLSPTSKLGHLVRNITELTSKNEEEKLITKELAAIKDQISSPSTTMRQMRELMVRAMYCEMLGYEASFAYIHAIKLAQQGTVLEKRVGYLAVSLFLNESHELLLLLVNTVLKDLQSTNLIEVCMALTVVSQIFPKDMIPSILPLVEEKLSHQKEIIRRKAVLALYKFYLIAPNQVQHIHSKFRKALCDKDPGVMMSSLHIYLRMIKENPDNYKELTSSFVTILRQVIGGKLPMDFNYHSVPAPWLQIQLLRIVSLLGKEDQSTSELMYEVLDESLRRAETNHNITYAILYECVKAIYTVYPKAELLEKAARCIGNFVLSPKINLKYLGLKALTYVVQYDANLALQHQMTIIECLDHSDLIIKRETLELLFRITNAQNVTVIVEKMLGFLRLCNDNYTIVDLVGKVAELAEKYAPDNEWFIQTMNAVFSLGGDLMQPDIPNNFLRLLEEGSDVEEEDRQLRLYAVDSYMAVLKGDCSHLPQCFLQVISWVLGEYSCVREGLDQREVVVLLKKLLEQRGVSSETRSWVLCALTKLCTSSGSAELVLELAESSASSLDTVLRQQAYELLCLSRDSQLHARVLHQSRASTQVDSSLSFLDGFVSEALAAGAAPYKPPHQRQEELCQQRALSLEPYGLSLPVGMSSCTLTDRQSPTLLSVSSGLSGNSTEPSLRTEASTLVLDGVKRVWGKEGYLSQKESSETSAVVDELKSVLQSCNQEVATHAPQPQLEPPHVDQEKQQLASSLFVGLGSQNSISLLEKTEAPAPRFRRKHRHHESAASSSSSSSTRETSTDSSQSSRRRTDALYDSLLEEEPVTHPQDSNHTSTLMSTTVNGSCDTTRPSQTTNGLGENEADTADRLLIRPDAPADQASVAPQNGCPDTTVLHLPSELEDLPRSDVISLTSDPHLSVSCCRVYREDALLLVLFACNTTETPLRDVAVELSCEELEMASLRGNVMERLDGRDSSVCRYTLLMERPHIQVTFRGAVLYQTQSGHSHTLLFSGHLSTADFIRPLMLSTEEYGKLWLSFSNDVKQNLKLLTGARGPLITTLDALQESLRLHTVHIIGSEGIVACRLLSGAPCLMHCRVHGSSLAVWLRSPLNAFPDCLLYHCQRVLQEP
;
A
#
# COMPACT_ATOMS: atom_id res chain seq x y z
N MET A 1 -21.42 -2.45 9.16
CA MET A 1 -21.14 -1.04 9.53
C MET A 1 -20.39 -1.00 10.85
N SER A 2 -19.57 0.02 11.12
CA SER A 2 -18.94 0.18 12.45
C SER A 2 -19.84 0.94 13.42
N ASP A 3 -19.65 0.71 14.71
CA ASP A 3 -20.31 1.42 15.83
C ASP A 3 -20.13 2.95 15.76
N VAL A 4 -19.06 3.44 15.11
CA VAL A 4 -18.85 4.87 14.83
C VAL A 4 -19.75 5.37 13.69
N VAL A 5 -19.93 4.58 12.62
CA VAL A 5 -20.87 4.91 11.54
C VAL A 5 -22.29 4.97 12.09
N GLU A 6 -22.71 3.98 12.88
CA GLU A 6 -24.05 3.95 13.49
C GLU A 6 -24.30 5.15 14.42
N LYS A 7 -23.30 5.54 15.23
CA LYS A 7 -23.35 6.76 16.07
C LYS A 7 -23.32 8.05 15.27
N THR A 8 -22.74 8.06 14.07
CA THR A 8 -22.76 9.22 13.16
C THR A 8 -24.10 9.34 12.44
N LEU A 9 -24.65 8.22 11.94
CA LEU A 9 -25.95 8.15 11.27
C LEU A 9 -27.11 8.48 12.22
N SER A 10 -27.02 8.09 13.50
CA SER A 10 -28.00 8.47 14.52
C SER A 10 -27.86 9.93 15.00
N ALA A 11 -26.69 10.56 14.83
CA ALA A 11 -26.47 11.98 15.15
C ALA A 11 -26.89 12.94 14.03
N LEU A 12 -26.77 12.55 12.76
CA LEU A 12 -27.15 13.36 11.59
C LEU A 12 -28.56 13.99 11.67
N PRO A 13 -29.61 13.27 12.08
CA PRO A 13 -30.95 13.85 12.26
C PRO A 13 -31.01 14.97 13.29
N GLY A 14 -30.27 14.84 14.40
CA GLY A 14 -30.17 15.88 15.44
C GLY A 14 -29.35 17.09 14.99
N LEU A 15 -28.43 16.92 14.04
CA LEU A 15 -27.72 18.02 13.38
C LEU A 15 -28.61 18.75 12.36
N LEU A 16 -29.50 18.05 11.66
CA LEU A 16 -30.34 18.58 10.58
C LEU A 16 -31.67 19.18 11.07
N SER A 17 -32.21 18.69 12.19
CA SER A 17 -33.27 19.40 12.91
C SER A 17 -32.73 20.69 13.55
N LEU A 18 -33.56 21.73 13.61
CA LEU A 18 -33.23 22.98 14.29
C LEU A 18 -34.32 23.42 15.28
N ASP A 19 -35.25 22.51 15.62
CA ASP A 19 -36.19 22.71 16.71
C ASP A 19 -35.45 22.64 18.06
N SER A 20 -35.32 23.78 18.72
CA SER A 20 -34.54 23.96 19.95
C SER A 20 -35.28 23.42 21.18
N GLN A 21 -35.44 22.09 21.26
CA GLN A 21 -36.00 21.38 22.41
C GLN A 21 -35.04 20.26 22.86
N PRO A 22 -34.44 20.34 24.07
CA PRO A 22 -33.51 19.33 24.56
C PRO A 22 -34.25 18.05 24.95
N GLY A 23 -34.36 17.13 23.98
CA GLY A 23 -35.05 15.84 24.15
C GLY A 23 -35.53 15.18 22.85
N ALA A 24 -35.60 15.93 21.74
CA ALA A 24 -36.07 15.43 20.44
C ALA A 24 -35.00 14.61 19.67
N SER A 25 -34.36 13.62 20.33
CA SER A 25 -33.22 12.85 19.81
C SER A 25 -33.57 11.63 18.94
N LYS A 26 -34.78 11.59 18.36
CA LYS A 26 -35.20 10.53 17.43
C LYS A 26 -35.77 11.14 16.16
N LEU A 27 -35.39 10.57 15.01
CA LEU A 27 -36.10 10.77 13.74
C LEU A 27 -37.60 10.56 13.96
N SER A 28 -38.43 11.43 13.37
CA SER A 28 -39.82 11.03 13.18
C SER A 28 -39.83 9.82 12.23
N PRO A 29 -40.47 8.69 12.61
CA PRO A 29 -40.53 7.48 11.77
C PRO A 29 -41.40 7.67 10.50
N THR A 30 -41.86 8.90 10.27
CA THR A 30 -42.66 9.39 9.14
C THR A 30 -41.87 10.30 8.19
N SER A 31 -40.60 10.60 8.49
CA SER A 31 -39.72 11.37 7.59
C SER A 31 -39.20 10.49 6.43
N LYS A 32 -39.06 11.05 5.21
CA LYS A 32 -38.59 10.27 4.05
C LYS A 32 -37.18 9.71 4.23
N LEU A 33 -36.29 10.46 4.90
CA LEU A 33 -34.97 9.94 5.28
C LEU A 33 -35.09 8.77 6.28
N GLY A 34 -35.93 8.89 7.31
CA GLY A 34 -36.14 7.82 8.28
C GLY A 34 -36.74 6.55 7.66
N HIS A 35 -37.55 6.70 6.61
CA HIS A 35 -38.05 5.58 5.80
C HIS A 35 -36.94 4.97 4.92
N LEU A 36 -36.12 5.80 4.26
CA LEU A 36 -34.99 5.33 3.46
C LEU A 36 -33.99 4.52 4.31
N VAL A 37 -33.55 5.10 5.43
CA VAL A 37 -32.64 4.46 6.39
C VAL A 37 -33.23 3.15 6.91
N ARG A 38 -34.52 3.13 7.31
CA ARG A 38 -35.17 1.90 7.78
C ARG A 38 -35.12 0.81 6.71
N ASN A 39 -35.57 1.11 5.49
CA ASN A 39 -35.61 0.14 4.41
C ASN A 39 -34.22 -0.49 4.20
N ILE A 40 -33.16 0.31 4.17
CA ILE A 40 -31.78 -0.18 4.00
C ILE A 40 -31.37 -1.08 5.19
N THR A 41 -31.72 -0.72 6.43
CA THR A 41 -31.46 -1.57 7.60
C THR A 41 -32.34 -2.83 7.69
N GLU A 42 -33.37 -2.96 6.84
CA GLU A 42 -34.22 -4.16 6.73
C GLU A 42 -33.75 -5.11 5.61
N LEU A 43 -32.79 -4.69 4.76
CA LEU A 43 -32.21 -5.53 3.71
C LEU A 43 -31.09 -6.43 4.24
N THR A 44 -30.96 -7.62 3.64
CA THR A 44 -29.92 -8.61 4.00
C THR A 44 -28.89 -8.85 2.89
N SER A 45 -29.05 -8.23 1.71
CA SER A 45 -28.15 -8.38 0.58
C SER A 45 -27.73 -7.04 -0.04
N LYS A 46 -26.42 -6.90 -0.29
CA LYS A 46 -25.79 -5.76 -0.99
C LYS A 46 -26.44 -5.48 -2.36
N ASN A 47 -26.81 -6.53 -3.09
CA ASN A 47 -27.49 -6.44 -4.39
C ASN A 47 -28.92 -5.84 -4.28
N GLU A 48 -29.62 -6.08 -3.16
CA GLU A 48 -30.91 -5.45 -2.89
C GLU A 48 -30.75 -3.99 -2.45
N GLU A 49 -29.67 -3.67 -1.72
CA GLU A 49 -29.32 -2.30 -1.36
C GLU A 49 -29.02 -1.47 -2.61
N GLU A 50 -28.16 -1.97 -3.50
CA GLU A 50 -27.84 -1.35 -4.79
C GLU A 50 -29.10 -1.07 -5.62
N LYS A 51 -30.04 -2.03 -5.69
CA LYS A 51 -31.34 -1.87 -6.38
C LYS A 51 -32.26 -0.83 -5.71
N LEU A 52 -32.19 -0.69 -4.39
CA LEU A 52 -32.98 0.31 -3.66
C LEU A 52 -32.38 1.71 -3.84
N ILE A 53 -31.06 1.85 -3.67
CA ILE A 53 -30.34 3.12 -3.78
C ILE A 53 -30.39 3.65 -5.22
N THR A 54 -30.15 2.82 -6.24
CA THR A 54 -30.26 3.26 -7.65
C THR A 54 -31.67 3.77 -7.98
N LYS A 55 -32.71 3.09 -7.49
CA LYS A 55 -34.12 3.51 -7.64
C LYS A 55 -34.41 4.83 -6.92
N GLU A 56 -33.91 5.02 -5.70
CA GLU A 56 -34.06 6.28 -4.97
C GLU A 56 -33.25 7.42 -5.60
N LEU A 57 -32.02 7.17 -6.06
CA LEU A 57 -31.21 8.16 -6.79
C LEU A 57 -31.88 8.60 -8.09
N ALA A 58 -32.47 7.68 -8.86
CA ALA A 58 -33.29 8.02 -10.01
C ALA A 58 -34.51 8.88 -9.63
N ALA A 59 -35.27 8.48 -8.60
CA ALA A 59 -36.41 9.26 -8.12
C ALA A 59 -36.01 10.65 -7.57
N ILE A 60 -34.81 10.78 -6.99
CA ILE A 60 -34.23 12.05 -6.53
C ILE A 60 -33.80 12.90 -7.73
N LYS A 61 -33.16 12.33 -8.76
CA LYS A 61 -32.77 12.96 -10.02
C LYS A 61 -33.99 13.59 -10.71
N ASP A 62 -35.07 12.83 -10.88
CA ASP A 62 -36.32 13.31 -11.48
C ASP A 62 -36.97 14.45 -10.67
N GLN A 63 -37.05 14.29 -9.35
CA GLN A 63 -37.61 15.32 -8.46
C GLN A 63 -36.78 16.61 -8.46
N ILE A 64 -35.45 16.52 -8.50
CA ILE A 64 -34.52 17.67 -8.60
C ILE A 64 -34.65 18.37 -9.96
N SER A 65 -34.84 17.61 -11.05
CA SER A 65 -35.03 18.15 -12.40
C SER A 65 -36.39 18.84 -12.59
N SER A 66 -37.41 18.49 -11.80
CA SER A 66 -38.75 19.07 -11.96
C SER A 66 -38.82 20.55 -11.52
N PRO A 67 -39.36 21.47 -12.35
CA PRO A 67 -39.42 22.90 -12.03
C PRO A 67 -40.40 23.27 -10.91
N SER A 68 -41.22 22.30 -10.46
CA SER A 68 -42.18 22.43 -9.35
C SER A 68 -41.54 22.28 -7.96
N THR A 69 -40.28 21.86 -7.85
CA THR A 69 -39.66 21.54 -6.56
C THR A 69 -39.32 22.80 -5.76
N THR A 70 -39.99 22.95 -4.60
CA THR A 70 -39.71 24.05 -3.66
C THR A 70 -38.35 23.88 -2.98
N MET A 71 -37.73 24.97 -2.53
CA MET A 71 -36.45 24.92 -1.80
C MET A 71 -36.49 24.03 -0.54
N ARG A 72 -37.66 23.89 0.11
CA ARG A 72 -37.86 22.97 1.24
C ARG A 72 -37.81 21.49 0.82
N GLN A 73 -38.35 21.15 -0.35
CA GLN A 73 -38.25 19.81 -0.93
C GLN A 73 -36.84 19.55 -1.46
N MET A 74 -36.20 20.54 -2.10
CA MET A 74 -34.80 20.48 -2.53
C MET A 74 -33.88 20.16 -1.34
N ARG A 75 -34.12 20.76 -0.16
CA ARG A 75 -33.41 20.45 1.09
C ARG A 75 -33.57 18.99 1.53
N GLU A 76 -34.78 18.43 1.44
CA GLU A 76 -35.06 17.02 1.77
C GLU A 76 -34.44 16.04 0.74
N LEU A 77 -34.36 16.45 -0.52
CA LEU A 77 -33.69 15.73 -1.60
C LEU A 77 -32.16 15.72 -1.41
N MET A 78 -31.55 16.88 -1.12
CA MET A 78 -30.10 16.97 -0.82
C MET A 78 -29.71 16.12 0.39
N VAL A 79 -30.55 16.05 1.43
CA VAL A 79 -30.27 15.20 2.61
C VAL A 79 -30.29 13.70 2.28
N ARG A 80 -31.18 13.24 1.39
CA ARG A 80 -31.13 11.85 0.89
C ARG A 80 -29.94 11.60 -0.02
N ALA A 81 -29.60 12.55 -0.90
CA ALA A 81 -28.41 12.44 -1.77
C ALA A 81 -27.10 12.35 -0.95
N MET A 82 -26.91 13.23 0.05
CA MET A 82 -25.77 13.14 0.98
C MET A 82 -25.67 11.78 1.67
N TYR A 83 -26.80 11.17 2.05
CA TYR A 83 -26.81 9.86 2.68
C TYR A 83 -26.45 8.72 1.71
N CYS A 84 -26.90 8.78 0.45
CA CYS A 84 -26.50 7.81 -0.58
C CYS A 84 -24.99 7.92 -0.88
N GLU A 85 -24.46 9.14 -0.94
CA GLU A 85 -23.02 9.36 -1.19
C GLU A 85 -22.15 8.95 0.00
N MET A 86 -22.65 9.11 1.24
CA MET A 86 -22.03 8.53 2.44
C MET A 86 -22.03 6.99 2.48
N LEU A 87 -22.88 6.32 1.69
CA LEU A 87 -22.85 4.88 1.47
C LEU A 87 -21.94 4.47 0.29
N GLY A 88 -21.36 5.45 -0.44
CA GLY A 88 -20.46 5.22 -1.58
C GLY A 88 -21.09 5.38 -2.97
N TYR A 89 -22.38 5.73 -3.07
CA TYR A 89 -23.07 5.84 -4.36
C TYR A 89 -23.01 7.27 -4.92
N GLU A 90 -22.46 7.42 -6.13
CA GLU A 90 -22.26 8.70 -6.83
C GLU A 90 -23.56 9.49 -7.04
N ALA A 91 -23.70 10.68 -6.43
CA ALA A 91 -24.86 11.56 -6.62
C ALA A 91 -24.49 12.88 -7.37
N SER A 92 -23.54 12.82 -8.31
CA SER A 92 -22.96 13.98 -9.03
C SER A 92 -23.97 14.97 -9.64
N PHE A 93 -25.15 14.50 -10.07
CA PHE A 93 -26.25 15.35 -10.54
C PHE A 93 -26.78 16.34 -9.47
N ALA A 94 -26.60 16.04 -8.19
CA ALA A 94 -27.00 16.89 -7.07
C ALA A 94 -26.04 18.07 -6.84
N TYR A 95 -24.79 18.01 -7.31
CA TYR A 95 -23.72 18.94 -6.91
C TYR A 95 -24.03 20.40 -7.23
N ILE A 96 -24.46 20.68 -8.47
CA ILE A 96 -24.88 22.03 -8.87
C ILE A 96 -26.16 22.49 -8.16
N HIS A 97 -27.00 21.57 -7.69
CA HIS A 97 -28.21 21.88 -6.92
C HIS A 97 -27.91 22.19 -5.44
N ALA A 98 -26.89 21.56 -4.84
CA ALA A 98 -26.36 21.94 -3.54
C ALA A 98 -25.84 23.38 -3.52
N ILE A 99 -25.10 23.79 -4.57
CA ILE A 99 -24.63 25.18 -4.73
C ILE A 99 -25.80 26.16 -4.88
N LYS A 100 -26.80 25.84 -5.73
CA LYS A 100 -28.03 26.66 -5.88
C LYS A 100 -28.75 26.81 -4.53
N LEU A 101 -28.80 25.74 -3.71
CA LEU A 101 -29.42 25.77 -2.39
C LEU A 101 -28.64 26.66 -1.39
N ALA A 102 -27.30 26.67 -1.47
CA ALA A 102 -26.45 27.60 -0.71
C ALA A 102 -26.61 29.07 -1.17
N GLN A 103 -26.82 29.30 -2.47
CA GLN A 103 -27.00 30.63 -3.05
C GLN A 103 -28.38 31.27 -2.75
N GLN A 104 -29.45 30.46 -2.81
CA GLN A 104 -30.84 30.95 -2.91
C GLN A 104 -31.75 30.54 -1.74
N GLY A 105 -31.27 29.65 -0.86
CA GLY A 105 -32.04 29.17 0.29
C GLY A 105 -32.22 30.20 1.41
N THR A 106 -33.14 29.92 2.35
CA THR A 106 -33.11 30.59 3.66
C THR A 106 -31.98 30.00 4.52
N VAL A 107 -31.72 30.53 5.71
CA VAL A 107 -30.66 30.07 6.63
C VAL A 107 -30.65 28.53 6.83
N LEU A 108 -31.81 27.88 6.87
CA LEU A 108 -31.92 26.42 7.00
C LEU A 108 -31.51 25.67 5.74
N GLU A 109 -31.94 26.14 4.58
CA GLU A 109 -31.56 25.57 3.28
C GLU A 109 -30.08 25.82 2.97
N LYS A 110 -29.58 27.04 3.23
CA LYS A 110 -28.17 27.38 3.12
C LYS A 110 -27.28 26.46 3.94
N ARG A 111 -27.67 26.16 5.19
CA ARG A 111 -26.92 25.24 6.07
C ARG A 111 -26.77 23.85 5.45
N VAL A 112 -27.81 23.35 4.78
CA VAL A 112 -27.78 22.06 4.08
C VAL A 112 -27.01 22.16 2.76
N GLY A 113 -27.15 23.24 1.99
CA GLY A 113 -26.41 23.47 0.75
C GLY A 113 -24.89 23.58 0.99
N TYR A 114 -24.48 24.35 2.00
CA TYR A 114 -23.08 24.46 2.41
C TYR A 114 -22.52 23.13 2.95
N LEU A 115 -23.30 22.37 3.73
CA LEU A 115 -22.89 21.03 4.19
C LEU A 115 -22.72 20.06 3.01
N ALA A 116 -23.70 19.99 2.11
CA ALA A 116 -23.66 19.15 0.92
C ALA A 116 -22.45 19.48 0.05
N VAL A 117 -22.20 20.77 -0.22
CA VAL A 117 -20.99 21.20 -0.96
C VAL A 117 -19.70 20.80 -0.24
N SER A 118 -19.65 20.82 1.10
CA SER A 118 -18.48 20.38 1.88
C SER A 118 -18.26 18.86 1.95
N LEU A 119 -19.20 18.06 1.44
CA LEU A 119 -19.11 16.60 1.32
C LEU A 119 -18.93 16.16 -0.14
N PHE A 120 -19.59 16.84 -1.08
CA PHE A 120 -19.64 16.51 -2.51
C PHE A 120 -18.43 17.02 -3.32
N LEU A 121 -17.83 18.17 -2.96
CA LEU A 121 -16.83 18.83 -3.81
C LEU A 121 -15.41 18.75 -3.23
N ASN A 122 -14.49 18.22 -4.03
CA ASN A 122 -13.05 18.30 -3.76
C ASN A 122 -12.50 19.73 -3.99
N GLU A 123 -11.36 20.07 -3.37
CA GLU A 123 -10.73 21.41 -3.46
C GLU A 123 -10.37 21.85 -4.90
N SER A 124 -10.19 20.89 -5.81
CA SER A 124 -9.89 21.09 -7.23
C SER A 124 -11.12 21.25 -8.14
N HIS A 125 -12.35 21.09 -7.62
CA HIS A 125 -13.54 21.03 -8.47
C HIS A 125 -13.99 22.43 -8.93
N GLU A 126 -14.02 22.66 -10.25
CA GLU A 126 -14.38 23.95 -10.89
C GLU A 126 -15.67 24.61 -10.34
N LEU A 127 -16.68 23.81 -10.00
CA LEU A 127 -17.96 24.29 -9.45
C LEU A 127 -17.79 25.09 -8.15
N LEU A 128 -16.71 24.88 -7.39
CA LEU A 128 -16.40 25.61 -6.17
C LEU A 128 -16.24 27.12 -6.40
N LEU A 129 -15.85 27.54 -7.61
CA LEU A 129 -15.79 28.96 -8.01
C LEU A 129 -17.16 29.64 -7.93
N LEU A 130 -18.25 28.92 -8.20
CA LEU A 130 -19.63 29.42 -8.09
C LEU A 130 -20.04 29.65 -6.62
N LEU A 131 -19.38 28.96 -5.67
CA LEU A 131 -19.62 29.16 -4.24
C LEU A 131 -18.95 30.43 -3.71
N VAL A 132 -17.79 30.82 -4.24
CA VAL A 132 -16.97 31.95 -3.75
C VAL A 132 -17.76 33.26 -3.65
N ASN A 133 -18.53 33.60 -4.68
CA ASN A 133 -19.39 34.79 -4.67
C ASN A 133 -20.48 34.74 -3.58
N THR A 134 -20.94 33.54 -3.23
CA THR A 134 -21.89 33.29 -2.14
C THR A 134 -21.24 33.52 -0.78
N VAL A 135 -20.03 32.96 -0.60
CA VAL A 135 -19.23 33.12 0.62
C VAL A 135 -18.88 34.59 0.85
N LEU A 136 -18.46 35.33 -0.18
CA LEU A 136 -18.20 36.78 -0.10
C LEU A 136 -19.42 37.54 0.43
N LYS A 137 -20.61 37.28 -0.14
CA LYS A 137 -21.87 37.89 0.27
C LYS A 137 -22.28 37.53 1.70
N ASP A 138 -22.16 36.26 2.07
CA ASP A 138 -22.57 35.77 3.40
C ASP A 138 -21.60 36.22 4.51
N LEU A 139 -20.31 36.39 4.21
CA LEU A 139 -19.33 37.06 5.10
C LEU A 139 -19.63 38.55 5.31
N GLN A 140 -20.26 39.22 4.35
CA GLN A 140 -20.70 40.62 4.46
C GLN A 140 -22.08 40.77 5.12
N SER A 141 -22.79 39.66 5.38
CA SER A 141 -24.12 39.70 5.99
C SER A 141 -24.09 40.20 7.45
N THR A 142 -25.20 40.79 7.90
CA THR A 142 -25.43 41.13 9.32
C THR A 142 -25.88 39.93 10.15
N ASN A 143 -26.15 38.79 9.52
CA ASN A 143 -26.66 37.60 10.16
C ASN A 143 -25.51 36.72 10.67
N LEU A 144 -25.42 36.61 12.00
CA LEU A 144 -24.38 35.84 12.68
C LEU A 144 -24.30 34.38 12.20
N ILE A 145 -25.43 33.78 11.79
CA ILE A 145 -25.47 32.39 11.32
C ILE A 145 -24.89 32.27 9.90
N GLU A 146 -25.20 33.20 9.01
CA GLU A 146 -24.68 33.20 7.62
C GLU A 146 -23.17 33.44 7.60
N VAL A 147 -22.67 34.41 8.38
CA VAL A 147 -21.22 34.62 8.59
C VAL A 147 -20.57 33.35 9.18
N CYS A 148 -21.21 32.68 10.14
CA CYS A 148 -20.69 31.44 10.70
C CYS A 148 -20.69 30.27 9.72
N MET A 149 -21.68 30.14 8.84
CA MET A 149 -21.72 29.09 7.81
C MET A 149 -20.61 29.31 6.77
N ALA A 150 -20.50 30.54 6.25
CA ALA A 150 -19.47 30.93 5.30
C ALA A 150 -18.05 30.68 5.85
N LEU A 151 -17.75 31.13 7.08
CA LEU A 151 -16.46 30.86 7.73
C LEU A 151 -16.21 29.36 8.00
N THR A 152 -17.26 28.55 8.17
CA THR A 152 -17.10 27.11 8.38
C THR A 152 -16.62 26.43 7.10
N VAL A 153 -17.30 26.67 5.97
CA VAL A 153 -16.89 26.07 4.69
C VAL A 153 -15.52 26.56 4.24
N VAL A 154 -15.22 27.86 4.41
CA VAL A 154 -13.87 28.40 4.15
C VAL A 154 -12.79 27.71 4.99
N SER A 155 -13.08 27.29 6.22
CA SER A 155 -12.14 26.52 7.06
C SER A 155 -11.99 25.05 6.66
N GLN A 156 -12.88 24.52 5.80
CA GLN A 156 -12.87 23.14 5.32
C GLN A 156 -12.30 23.05 3.89
N ILE A 157 -12.94 23.70 2.92
CA ILE A 157 -12.70 23.56 1.47
C ILE A 157 -12.78 24.95 0.82
N PHE A 158 -11.70 25.40 0.17
CA PHE A 158 -11.66 26.70 -0.49
C PHE A 158 -10.62 26.75 -1.63
N PRO A 159 -10.91 27.33 -2.81
CA PRO A 159 -9.99 27.30 -3.94
C PRO A 159 -8.86 28.33 -3.76
N LYS A 160 -7.63 27.87 -3.95
CA LYS A 160 -6.38 28.60 -3.68
C LYS A 160 -6.33 30.00 -4.30
N ASP A 161 -6.74 30.12 -5.56
CA ASP A 161 -6.56 31.35 -6.35
C ASP A 161 -7.51 32.47 -5.91
N MET A 162 -8.60 32.13 -5.22
CA MET A 162 -9.61 33.07 -4.71
C MET A 162 -9.36 33.52 -3.26
N ILE A 163 -8.34 32.97 -2.58
CA ILE A 163 -7.99 33.35 -1.19
C ILE A 163 -7.79 34.87 -1.06
N PRO A 164 -7.05 35.57 -1.95
CA PRO A 164 -6.83 37.02 -1.83
C PRO A 164 -8.12 37.86 -1.83
N SER A 165 -9.19 37.40 -2.45
CA SER A 165 -10.49 38.10 -2.47
C SER A 165 -11.24 37.99 -1.14
N ILE A 166 -11.04 36.90 -0.39
CA ILE A 166 -11.77 36.59 0.85
C ILE A 166 -10.97 36.99 2.09
N LEU A 167 -9.63 36.94 2.01
CA LEU A 167 -8.71 37.19 3.11
C LEU A 167 -9.01 38.50 3.88
N PRO A 168 -9.26 39.67 3.24
CA PRO A 168 -9.54 40.91 3.96
C PRO A 168 -10.82 40.87 4.80
N LEU A 169 -11.86 40.16 4.33
CA LEU A 169 -13.12 40.00 5.07
C LEU A 169 -12.95 39.09 6.28
N VAL A 170 -12.18 38.01 6.16
CA VAL A 170 -11.86 37.11 7.29
C VAL A 170 -10.99 37.84 8.32
N GLU A 171 -10.03 38.64 7.87
CA GLU A 171 -9.22 39.53 8.73
C GLU A 171 -10.06 40.57 9.49
N GLU A 172 -11.12 41.10 8.89
CA GLU A 172 -12.08 41.99 9.56
C GLU A 172 -12.83 41.23 10.68
N LYS A 173 -13.31 40.02 10.41
CA LYS A 173 -14.09 39.22 11.37
C LYS A 173 -13.30 38.75 12.59
N LEU A 174 -11.96 38.83 12.57
CA LEU A 174 -11.13 38.68 13.79
C LEU A 174 -11.45 39.72 14.87
N SER A 175 -11.98 40.90 14.52
CA SER A 175 -12.32 41.95 15.49
C SER A 175 -13.80 41.94 15.91
N HIS A 176 -14.56 40.91 15.51
CA HIS A 176 -15.99 40.87 15.71
C HIS A 176 -16.40 40.66 17.18
N GLN A 177 -17.50 41.29 17.63
CA GLN A 177 -17.93 41.27 19.03
C GLN A 177 -18.20 39.86 19.57
N LYS A 178 -18.79 38.98 18.75
CA LYS A 178 -19.09 37.58 19.11
C LYS A 178 -17.88 36.66 18.91
N GLU A 179 -17.49 35.98 19.98
CA GLU A 179 -16.37 35.02 20.05
C GLU A 179 -16.50 33.86 19.05
N ILE A 180 -17.71 33.31 18.81
CA ILE A 180 -17.92 32.24 17.83
C ILE A 180 -17.47 32.63 16.40
N ILE A 181 -17.60 33.91 16.02
CA ILE A 181 -17.15 34.41 14.71
C ILE A 181 -15.64 34.62 14.71
N ARG A 182 -15.06 35.23 15.75
CA ARG A 182 -13.59 35.35 15.88
C ARG A 182 -12.92 33.98 15.82
N ARG A 183 -13.47 32.99 16.52
CA ARG A 183 -13.00 31.60 16.58
C ARG A 183 -12.98 30.96 15.19
N LYS A 184 -14.08 31.09 14.42
CA LYS A 184 -14.16 30.56 13.05
C LYS A 184 -13.26 31.32 12.07
N ALA A 185 -13.09 32.64 12.24
CA ALA A 185 -12.16 33.42 11.42
C ALA A 185 -10.69 33.00 11.63
N VAL A 186 -10.28 32.71 12.87
CA VAL A 186 -8.95 32.13 13.16
C VAL A 186 -8.76 30.77 12.46
N LEU A 187 -9.78 29.89 12.47
CA LEU A 187 -9.71 28.58 11.79
C LEU A 187 -9.72 28.70 10.26
N ALA A 188 -10.43 29.69 9.69
CA ALA A 188 -10.35 30.01 8.26
C ALA A 188 -8.94 30.47 7.85
N LEU A 189 -8.31 31.36 8.64
CA LEU A 189 -6.93 31.79 8.41
C LEU A 189 -5.92 30.65 8.59
N TYR A 190 -6.18 29.69 9.49
CA TYR A 190 -5.38 28.47 9.59
C TYR A 190 -5.43 27.64 8.30
N LYS A 191 -6.63 27.42 7.72
CA LYS A 191 -6.77 26.72 6.44
C LYS A 191 -6.05 27.48 5.31
N PHE A 192 -6.17 28.81 5.24
CA PHE A 192 -5.45 29.62 4.26
C PHE A 192 -3.93 29.53 4.41
N TYR A 193 -3.41 29.48 5.65
CA TYR A 193 -1.97 29.28 5.89
C TYR A 193 -1.47 27.92 5.37
N LEU A 194 -2.30 26.87 5.45
CA LEU A 194 -1.95 25.54 4.92
C LEU A 194 -1.97 25.50 3.37
N ILE A 195 -2.85 26.25 2.70
CA ILE A 195 -2.96 26.27 1.23
C ILE A 195 -1.95 27.23 0.58
N ALA A 196 -1.75 28.41 1.17
CA ALA A 196 -1.02 29.53 0.58
C ALA A 196 -0.29 30.37 1.65
N PRO A 197 0.73 29.82 2.35
CA PRO A 197 1.37 30.48 3.49
C PRO A 197 1.93 31.87 3.15
N ASN A 198 2.45 32.05 1.93
CA ASN A 198 2.98 33.33 1.43
C ASN A 198 1.96 34.48 1.46
N GLN A 199 0.66 34.19 1.31
CA GLN A 199 -0.41 35.20 1.31
C GLN A 199 -0.81 35.64 2.73
N VAL A 200 -0.38 34.92 3.77
CA VAL A 200 -0.87 35.08 5.16
C VAL A 200 0.19 35.74 6.07
N GLN A 201 1.41 35.97 5.59
CA GLN A 201 2.54 36.43 6.40
C GLN A 201 2.32 37.80 7.11
N HIS A 202 1.59 38.74 6.50
CA HIS A 202 1.29 40.04 7.13
C HIS A 202 0.35 39.93 8.36
N ILE A 203 -0.30 38.77 8.53
CA ILE A 203 -1.35 38.53 9.53
C ILE A 203 -0.76 38.06 10.88
N HIS A 204 0.54 37.75 10.96
CA HIS A 204 1.19 37.32 12.22
C HIS A 204 0.97 38.27 13.41
N SER A 205 0.87 39.59 13.16
CA SER A 205 0.53 40.59 14.18
C SER A 205 -0.89 40.43 14.76
N LYS A 206 -1.84 39.95 13.95
CA LYS A 206 -3.23 39.65 14.35
C LYS A 206 -3.32 38.30 15.07
N PHE A 207 -2.48 37.32 14.74
CA PHE A 207 -2.37 36.07 15.50
C PHE A 207 -1.87 36.29 16.94
N ARG A 208 -0.92 37.22 17.17
CA ARG A 208 -0.52 37.61 18.55
C ARG A 208 -1.70 38.20 19.35
N LYS A 209 -2.64 38.88 18.70
CA LYS A 209 -3.87 39.38 19.35
C LYS A 209 -4.88 38.25 19.65
N ALA A 210 -5.04 37.28 18.74
CA ALA A 210 -5.93 36.14 18.92
C ALA A 210 -5.47 35.19 20.05
N LEU A 211 -4.16 35.08 20.29
CA LEU A 211 -3.59 34.34 21.42
C LEU A 211 -3.97 34.96 22.79
N CYS A 212 -4.21 36.27 22.81
CA CYS A 212 -4.56 37.04 24.01
C CYS A 212 -6.06 37.45 24.02
N ASP A 213 -6.93 36.69 23.34
CA ASP A 213 -8.38 36.93 23.39
C ASP A 213 -8.95 36.65 24.79
N LYS A 214 -10.09 37.26 25.10
CA LYS A 214 -10.83 37.03 26.36
C LYS A 214 -11.56 35.68 26.36
N ASP A 215 -11.93 35.15 25.19
CA ASP A 215 -12.52 33.83 25.06
C ASP A 215 -11.44 32.74 24.91
N PRO A 216 -11.40 31.73 25.81
CA PRO A 216 -10.49 30.60 25.69
C PRO A 216 -10.67 29.79 24.39
N GLY A 217 -11.86 29.80 23.78
CA GLY A 217 -12.13 29.12 22.51
C GLY A 217 -11.43 29.77 21.30
N VAL A 218 -11.41 31.11 21.23
CA VAL A 218 -10.62 31.87 20.24
C VAL A 218 -9.13 31.63 20.46
N MET A 219 -8.66 31.74 21.71
CA MET A 219 -7.26 31.50 22.08
C MET A 219 -6.79 30.09 21.70
N MET A 220 -7.54 29.05 22.07
CA MET A 220 -7.30 27.66 21.67
C MET A 220 -7.21 27.49 20.14
N SER A 221 -8.07 28.19 19.38
CA SER A 221 -8.04 28.13 17.92
C SER A 221 -6.75 28.73 17.35
N SER A 222 -6.18 29.77 17.97
CA SER A 222 -4.91 30.35 17.55
C SER A 222 -3.71 29.40 17.74
N LEU A 223 -3.76 28.53 18.76
CA LEU A 223 -2.69 27.56 19.04
C LEU A 223 -2.46 26.57 17.89
N HIS A 224 -3.49 26.29 17.08
CA HIS A 224 -3.36 25.41 15.92
C HIS A 224 -2.43 26.02 14.87
N ILE A 225 -2.49 27.34 14.68
CA ILE A 225 -1.61 28.10 13.78
C ILE A 225 -0.19 28.14 14.35
N TYR A 226 -0.04 28.49 15.63
CA TYR A 226 1.27 28.50 16.30
C TYR A 226 1.95 27.13 16.30
N LEU A 227 1.22 26.04 16.55
CA LEU A 227 1.75 24.68 16.49
C LEU A 227 2.22 24.27 15.08
N ARG A 228 1.71 24.90 14.01
CA ARG A 228 2.25 24.73 12.64
C ARG A 228 3.48 25.61 12.43
N MET A 229 3.37 26.91 12.69
CA MET A 229 4.45 27.90 12.50
C MET A 229 5.73 27.53 13.29
N ILE A 230 5.59 27.08 14.54
CA ILE A 230 6.70 26.68 15.42
C ILE A 230 7.33 25.35 14.96
N LYS A 231 6.57 24.48 14.28
CA LYS A 231 7.10 23.25 13.64
C LYS A 231 7.88 23.52 12.35
N GLU A 232 7.88 24.75 11.88
CA GLU A 232 8.58 25.18 10.66
C GLU A 232 9.73 26.13 10.99
N ASN A 233 9.55 27.07 11.93
CA ASN A 233 10.59 27.96 12.43
C ASN A 233 10.41 28.20 13.95
N PRO A 234 11.10 27.47 14.84
CA PRO A 234 10.93 27.61 16.29
C PRO A 234 11.40 28.97 16.85
N ASP A 235 12.58 29.43 16.44
CA ASP A 235 13.27 30.57 17.07
C ASP A 235 12.48 31.88 17.02
N ASN A 236 11.78 32.13 15.91
CA ASN A 236 10.94 33.32 15.69
C ASN A 236 9.80 33.49 16.72
N TYR A 237 9.53 32.48 17.56
CA TYR A 237 8.46 32.49 18.55
C TYR A 237 8.96 32.24 19.99
N LYS A 238 10.27 32.16 20.23
CA LYS A 238 10.84 31.97 21.60
C LYS A 238 10.41 33.06 22.59
N GLU A 239 10.20 34.31 22.13
CA GLU A 239 9.60 35.39 22.93
C GLU A 239 8.26 35.01 23.58
N LEU A 240 7.43 34.24 22.88
CA LEU A 240 6.08 33.88 23.30
C LEU A 240 6.05 32.72 24.31
N THR A 241 7.21 32.10 24.61
CA THR A 241 7.36 31.02 25.60
C THR A 241 6.73 31.38 26.93
N SER A 242 7.04 32.57 27.46
CA SER A 242 6.48 33.06 28.74
C SER A 242 4.94 33.17 28.68
N SER A 243 4.37 33.53 27.53
CA SER A 243 2.92 33.56 27.33
C SER A 243 2.33 32.14 27.32
N PHE A 244 2.89 31.20 26.56
CA PHE A 244 2.39 29.81 26.52
C PHE A 244 2.50 29.10 27.87
N VAL A 245 3.63 29.27 28.57
CA VAL A 245 3.85 28.79 29.95
C VAL A 245 2.83 29.40 30.92
N THR A 246 2.56 30.71 30.81
CA THR A 246 1.57 31.40 31.65
C THR A 246 0.15 30.88 31.39
N ILE A 247 -0.24 30.69 30.13
CA ILE A 247 -1.54 30.13 29.75
C ILE A 247 -1.65 28.70 30.30
N LEU A 248 -0.66 27.83 30.07
CA LEU A 248 -0.67 26.45 30.56
C LEU A 248 -0.79 26.38 32.09
N ARG A 249 -0.07 27.24 32.83
CA ARG A 249 -0.19 27.37 34.29
C ARG A 249 -1.60 27.81 34.74
N GLN A 250 -2.29 28.66 33.97
CA GLN A 250 -3.69 29.02 34.25
C GLN A 250 -4.67 27.88 33.96
N VAL A 251 -4.45 27.11 32.89
CA VAL A 251 -5.25 25.93 32.53
C VAL A 251 -5.13 24.84 33.60
N ILE A 252 -3.91 24.43 33.93
CA ILE A 252 -3.61 23.42 34.95
C ILE A 252 -4.13 23.85 36.32
N GLY A 253 -4.05 25.16 36.63
CA GLY A 253 -4.62 25.77 37.83
C GLY A 253 -6.15 25.90 37.84
N GLY A 254 -6.87 25.38 36.83
CA GLY A 254 -8.34 25.35 36.81
C GLY A 254 -9.03 26.71 36.69
N LYS A 255 -8.35 27.74 36.15
CA LYS A 255 -8.87 29.12 36.08
C LYS A 255 -9.83 29.39 34.91
N LEU A 256 -10.19 28.36 34.15
CA LEU A 256 -11.11 28.44 33.01
C LEU A 256 -12.58 28.24 33.43
N PRO A 257 -13.55 28.65 32.59
CA PRO A 257 -14.96 28.31 32.80
C PRO A 257 -15.18 26.80 32.86
N MET A 258 -16.14 26.37 33.68
CA MET A 258 -16.43 24.95 33.92
C MET A 258 -16.82 24.19 32.64
N ASP A 259 -17.33 24.87 31.63
CA ASP A 259 -17.69 24.32 30.31
C ASP A 259 -16.50 23.71 29.55
N PHE A 260 -15.26 24.06 29.94
CA PHE A 260 -14.03 23.49 29.39
C PHE A 260 -13.50 22.28 30.20
N ASN A 261 -14.16 21.88 31.30
CA ASN A 261 -13.74 20.75 32.11
C ASN A 261 -14.33 19.43 31.58
N TYR A 262 -13.50 18.40 31.47
CA TYR A 262 -13.90 17.07 30.97
C TYR A 262 -13.52 16.01 32.00
N HIS A 263 -14.51 15.29 32.55
CA HIS A 263 -14.36 14.39 33.69
C HIS A 263 -13.51 14.99 34.84
N SER A 264 -13.85 16.23 35.23
CA SER A 264 -13.15 17.01 36.26
C SER A 264 -11.69 17.41 35.95
N VAL A 265 -11.21 17.19 34.72
CA VAL A 265 -9.90 17.63 34.24
C VAL A 265 -10.05 18.96 33.46
N PRO A 266 -9.29 20.02 33.76
CA PRO A 266 -9.48 21.32 33.12
C PRO A 266 -8.87 21.39 31.72
N ALA A 267 -9.71 21.60 30.71
CA ALA A 267 -9.36 21.75 29.29
C ALA A 267 -8.24 20.81 28.80
N PRO A 268 -8.41 19.47 28.85
CA PRO A 268 -7.32 18.53 28.61
C PRO A 268 -6.68 18.65 27.22
N TRP A 269 -7.50 18.87 26.17
CA TRP A 269 -6.99 19.10 24.81
C TRP A 269 -6.15 20.38 24.70
N LEU A 270 -6.46 21.40 25.50
CA LEU A 270 -5.68 22.64 25.57
C LEU A 270 -4.32 22.39 26.22
N GLN A 271 -4.27 21.60 27.30
CA GLN A 271 -3.01 21.19 27.92
C GLN A 271 -2.12 20.42 26.93
N ILE A 272 -2.68 19.42 26.23
CA ILE A 272 -1.95 18.62 25.23
C ILE A 272 -1.41 19.50 24.09
N GLN A 273 -2.19 20.48 23.60
CA GLN A 273 -1.72 21.41 22.56
C GLN A 273 -0.62 22.36 23.06
N LEU A 274 -0.74 22.86 24.29
CA LEU A 274 0.27 23.74 24.90
C LEU A 274 1.56 22.97 25.22
N LEU A 275 1.49 21.75 25.75
CA LEU A 275 2.65 20.87 25.97
C LEU A 275 3.42 20.62 24.66
N ARG A 276 2.71 20.42 23.54
CA ARG A 276 3.30 20.29 22.18
C ARG A 276 3.93 21.56 21.63
N ILE A 277 3.53 22.73 22.09
CA ILE A 277 4.13 24.03 21.71
C ILE A 277 5.37 24.28 22.57
N VAL A 278 5.21 24.11 23.88
CA VAL A 278 6.25 24.27 24.91
C VAL A 278 7.45 23.35 24.62
N SER A 279 7.21 22.06 24.31
CA SER A 279 8.28 21.11 23.99
C SER A 279 9.10 21.46 22.75
N LEU A 280 8.49 22.12 21.75
CA LEU A 280 9.19 22.56 20.54
C LEU A 280 9.96 23.86 20.74
N LEU A 281 9.50 24.74 21.64
CA LEU A 281 10.17 26.01 21.95
C LEU A 281 11.40 25.83 22.85
N GLY A 282 11.37 24.86 23.78
CA GLY A 282 12.47 24.56 24.70
C GLY A 282 13.50 23.58 24.16
N LYS A 283 13.33 23.09 22.92
CA LYS A 283 14.30 22.19 22.29
C LYS A 283 15.63 22.94 22.07
N GLU A 284 16.73 22.32 22.50
CA GLU A 284 18.11 22.82 22.35
C GLU A 284 18.38 24.20 23.00
N ASP A 285 17.53 24.65 23.92
CA ASP A 285 17.67 25.95 24.62
C ASP A 285 17.34 25.81 26.11
N GLN A 286 18.36 25.96 26.95
CA GLN A 286 18.23 25.92 28.41
C GLN A 286 17.42 27.11 28.96
N SER A 287 17.56 28.30 28.38
CA SER A 287 16.99 29.54 28.92
C SER A 287 15.46 29.59 28.80
N THR A 288 14.92 29.09 27.69
CA THR A 288 13.47 28.91 27.53
C THR A 288 12.97 27.69 28.30
N SER A 289 13.74 26.61 28.39
CA SER A 289 13.40 25.41 29.18
C SER A 289 13.24 25.70 30.68
N GLU A 290 14.07 26.57 31.26
CA GLU A 290 13.99 26.95 32.68
C GLU A 290 12.64 27.56 33.07
N LEU A 291 11.99 28.30 32.16
CA LEU A 291 10.64 28.84 32.36
C LEU A 291 9.56 27.74 32.41
N MET A 292 9.84 26.56 31.84
CA MET A 292 8.88 25.47 31.63
C MET A 292 8.86 24.47 32.79
N TYR A 293 10.01 24.24 33.45
CA TYR A 293 10.19 23.13 34.40
C TYR A 293 9.13 23.06 35.51
N GLU A 294 8.75 24.19 36.11
CA GLU A 294 7.70 24.24 37.15
C GLU A 294 6.33 23.77 36.63
N VAL A 295 6.00 24.14 35.40
CA VAL A 295 4.69 23.86 34.79
C VAL A 295 4.62 22.42 34.28
N LEU A 296 5.74 21.87 33.83
CA LEU A 296 5.88 20.43 33.52
C LEU A 296 5.75 19.57 34.80
N ASP A 297 6.39 19.98 35.90
CA ASP A 297 6.27 19.29 37.20
C ASP A 297 4.83 19.29 37.75
N GLU A 298 4.17 20.46 37.72
CA GLU A 298 2.76 20.60 38.12
C GLU A 298 1.83 19.81 37.17
N SER A 299 2.14 19.76 35.87
CA SER A 299 1.39 18.97 34.89
C SER A 299 1.52 17.46 35.10
N LEU A 300 2.69 16.97 35.54
CA LEU A 300 2.83 15.56 35.95
C LEU A 300 1.99 15.30 37.21
N ARG A 301 2.25 16.03 38.30
CA ARG A 301 1.62 15.79 39.62
C ARG A 301 0.09 15.87 39.59
N ARG A 302 -0.51 16.74 38.77
CA ARG A 302 -1.98 16.83 38.66
C ARG A 302 -2.61 15.79 37.74
N ALA A 303 -1.83 15.13 36.87
CA ALA A 303 -2.34 14.17 35.91
C ALA A 303 -2.31 12.71 36.40
N GLU A 304 -1.97 12.46 37.67
CA GLU A 304 -1.96 11.13 38.31
C GLU A 304 -3.36 10.50 38.55
N THR A 305 -4.45 11.08 38.02
CA THR A 305 -5.83 10.57 38.22
C THR A 305 -6.22 9.50 37.19
N ASN A 306 -7.09 8.57 37.60
CA ASN A 306 -7.38 7.29 36.91
C ASN A 306 -8.22 7.37 35.60
N HIS A 307 -8.25 8.50 34.91
CA HIS A 307 -9.02 8.68 33.68
C HIS A 307 -8.16 8.49 32.41
N ASN A 308 -8.77 7.97 31.33
CA ASN A 308 -8.05 7.79 30.05
C ASN A 308 -7.48 9.10 29.49
N ILE A 309 -8.12 10.24 29.78
CA ILE A 309 -7.69 11.56 29.30
C ILE A 309 -6.46 12.10 30.03
N THR A 310 -6.26 11.76 31.31
CA THR A 310 -5.08 12.18 32.07
C THR A 310 -3.84 11.37 31.68
N TYR A 311 -3.99 10.09 31.32
CA TYR A 311 -2.89 9.34 30.73
C TYR A 311 -2.40 9.93 29.39
N ALA A 312 -3.30 10.53 28.60
CA ALA A 312 -2.92 11.27 27.38
C ALA A 312 -2.16 12.58 27.68
N ILE A 313 -2.50 13.29 28.76
CA ILE A 313 -1.73 14.45 29.24
C ILE A 313 -0.35 14.01 29.74
N LEU A 314 -0.28 12.94 30.56
CA LEU A 314 0.97 12.38 31.06
C LEU A 314 1.91 11.97 29.92
N TYR A 315 1.42 11.26 28.91
CA TYR A 315 2.22 10.87 27.74
C TYR A 315 2.81 12.08 27.00
N GLU A 316 2.01 13.12 26.75
CA GLU A 316 2.51 14.33 26.09
C GLU A 316 3.47 15.13 27.00
N CYS A 317 3.25 15.14 28.31
CA CYS A 317 4.13 15.79 29.29
C CYS A 317 5.48 15.07 29.42
N VAL A 318 5.48 13.73 29.46
CA VAL A 318 6.69 12.89 29.40
C VAL A 318 7.48 13.21 28.14
N LYS A 319 6.83 13.24 26.97
CA LYS A 319 7.50 13.61 25.71
C LYS A 319 8.04 15.03 25.75
N ALA A 320 7.32 15.99 26.34
CA ALA A 320 7.80 17.35 26.51
C ALA A 320 9.08 17.39 27.36
N ILE A 321 9.09 16.69 28.51
CA ILE A 321 10.24 16.62 29.43
C ILE A 321 11.49 16.04 28.78
N TYR A 322 11.36 15.05 27.89
CA TYR A 322 12.48 14.49 27.12
C TYR A 322 12.82 15.27 25.83
N THR A 323 12.10 16.35 25.50
CA THR A 323 12.38 17.21 24.34
C THR A 323 13.00 18.56 24.73
N VAL A 324 12.65 19.09 25.91
CA VAL A 324 13.28 20.29 26.49
C VAL A 324 14.69 19.98 26.99
N TYR A 325 15.44 21.02 27.41
CA TYR A 325 16.77 20.84 27.96
C TYR A 325 16.77 19.91 29.21
N PRO A 326 17.67 18.92 29.33
CA PRO A 326 17.63 17.91 30.37
C PRO A 326 17.67 18.45 31.82
N LYS A 327 16.67 18.08 32.64
CA LYS A 327 16.71 18.24 34.11
C LYS A 327 16.46 16.90 34.81
N ALA A 328 17.47 16.39 35.52
CA ALA A 328 17.47 15.07 36.16
C ALA A 328 16.21 14.77 37.00
N GLU A 329 15.78 15.71 37.86
CA GLU A 329 14.58 15.56 38.70
C GLU A 329 13.28 15.33 37.92
N LEU A 330 13.17 15.90 36.72
CA LEU A 330 11.99 15.73 35.86
C LEU A 330 12.08 14.44 35.05
N LEU A 331 13.29 14.09 34.60
CA LEU A 331 13.55 12.84 33.88
C LEU A 331 13.28 11.63 34.78
N GLU A 332 13.69 11.65 36.06
CA GLU A 332 13.39 10.57 37.01
C GLU A 332 11.87 10.42 37.27
N LYS A 333 11.14 11.54 37.39
CA LYS A 333 9.67 11.53 37.51
C LYS A 333 9.00 10.99 36.24
N ALA A 334 9.45 11.41 35.07
CA ALA A 334 8.94 10.96 33.78
C ALA A 334 9.22 9.46 33.53
N ALA A 335 10.43 8.99 33.86
CA ALA A 335 10.80 7.57 33.87
C ALA A 335 9.86 6.75 34.76
N ARG A 336 9.57 7.22 35.97
CA ARG A 336 8.62 6.57 36.89
C ARG A 336 7.19 6.50 36.31
N CYS A 337 6.75 7.54 35.60
CA CYS A 337 5.48 7.51 34.87
C CYS A 337 5.47 6.48 33.72
N ILE A 338 6.58 6.34 32.98
CA ILE A 338 6.73 5.32 31.92
C ILE A 338 6.66 3.91 32.52
N GLY A 339 7.37 3.66 33.62
CA GLY A 339 7.32 2.37 34.33
C GLY A 339 5.91 2.00 34.78
N ASN A 340 5.15 2.95 35.32
CA ASN A 340 3.74 2.76 35.69
C ASN A 340 2.84 2.42 34.49
N PHE A 341 3.20 2.81 33.27
CA PHE A 341 2.48 2.43 32.04
C PHE A 341 2.93 1.06 31.52
N VAL A 342 4.24 0.79 31.46
CA VAL A 342 4.80 -0.49 30.96
C VAL A 342 4.41 -1.67 31.88
N LEU A 343 4.36 -1.45 33.20
CA LEU A 343 3.92 -2.45 34.18
C LEU A 343 2.39 -2.57 34.29
N SER A 344 1.62 -1.82 33.49
CA SER A 344 0.16 -1.82 33.59
C SER A 344 -0.46 -3.07 32.94
N PRO A 345 -1.43 -3.75 33.59
CA PRO A 345 -2.17 -4.85 32.99
C PRO A 345 -3.18 -4.40 31.91
N LYS A 346 -3.41 -3.09 31.74
CA LYS A 346 -4.29 -2.55 30.70
C LYS A 346 -3.50 -2.43 29.39
N ILE A 347 -3.88 -3.20 28.36
CA ILE A 347 -3.22 -3.22 27.03
C ILE A 347 -2.97 -1.80 26.49
N ASN A 348 -3.98 -0.91 26.52
CA ASN A 348 -3.85 0.48 26.07
C ASN A 348 -2.76 1.29 26.81
N LEU A 349 -2.52 0.99 28.09
CA LEU A 349 -1.45 1.63 28.88
C LEU A 349 -0.10 0.95 28.66
N LYS A 350 -0.07 -0.38 28.50
CA LYS A 350 1.15 -1.11 28.13
C LYS A 350 1.68 -0.62 26.77
N TYR A 351 0.78 -0.46 25.80
CA TYR A 351 1.06 0.19 24.50
C TYR A 351 1.59 1.62 24.66
N LEU A 352 0.92 2.46 25.46
CA LEU A 352 1.33 3.85 25.72
C LEU A 352 2.71 3.93 26.39
N GLY A 353 3.02 3.00 27.28
CA GLY A 353 4.31 2.84 27.96
C GLY A 353 5.42 2.43 27.01
N LEU A 354 5.21 1.38 26.21
CA LEU A 354 6.14 0.97 25.15
C LEU A 354 6.41 2.12 24.18
N LYS A 355 5.35 2.79 23.69
CA LYS A 355 5.46 3.93 22.76
C LYS A 355 6.12 5.18 23.38
N ALA A 356 6.07 5.34 24.70
CA ALA A 356 6.83 6.36 25.41
C ALA A 356 8.31 5.97 25.54
N LEU A 357 8.58 4.71 25.90
CA LEU A 357 9.93 4.16 26.02
C LEU A 357 10.69 4.17 24.69
N THR A 358 10.04 3.81 23.58
CA THR A 358 10.57 3.88 22.20
C THR A 358 10.98 5.31 21.79
N TYR A 359 10.29 6.33 22.31
CA TYR A 359 10.67 7.73 22.12
C TYR A 359 11.85 8.14 23.01
N VAL A 360 11.85 7.68 24.26
CA VAL A 360 12.85 8.06 25.28
C VAL A 360 14.21 7.37 25.10
N VAL A 361 14.23 6.14 24.58
CA VAL A 361 15.46 5.35 24.33
C VAL A 361 16.52 6.10 23.52
N GLN A 362 16.10 7.03 22.65
CA GLN A 362 17.00 7.87 21.84
C GLN A 362 17.79 8.90 22.68
N TYR A 363 17.38 9.12 23.93
CA TYR A 363 18.01 10.05 24.88
C TYR A 363 18.57 9.35 26.11
N ASP A 364 17.88 8.32 26.62
CA ASP A 364 18.36 7.47 27.71
C ASP A 364 17.95 6.00 27.49
N ALA A 365 18.90 5.19 27.04
CA ALA A 365 18.70 3.75 26.85
C ALA A 365 18.67 2.96 28.18
N ASN A 366 19.16 3.54 29.29
CA ASN A 366 19.18 2.85 30.59
C ASN A 366 17.76 2.60 31.14
N LEU A 367 16.79 3.42 30.75
CA LEU A 367 15.39 3.21 31.13
C LEU A 367 14.82 1.89 30.59
N ALA A 368 15.30 1.41 29.43
CA ALA A 368 14.86 0.13 28.88
C ALA A 368 15.34 -1.07 29.72
N LEU A 369 16.54 -0.98 30.31
CA LEU A 369 17.08 -2.01 31.22
C LEU A 369 16.19 -2.22 32.46
N GLN A 370 15.57 -1.16 32.97
CA GLN A 370 14.68 -1.23 34.14
C GLN A 370 13.40 -2.04 33.88
N HIS A 371 13.04 -2.27 32.61
CA HIS A 371 11.81 -2.93 32.19
C HIS A 371 12.05 -4.15 31.27
N GLN A 372 13.30 -4.62 31.14
CA GLN A 372 13.73 -5.69 30.24
C GLN A 372 12.82 -6.94 30.25
N MET A 373 12.41 -7.43 31.42
CA MET A 373 11.56 -8.63 31.54
C MET A 373 10.15 -8.37 30.97
N THR A 374 9.57 -7.22 31.28
CA THR A 374 8.25 -6.81 30.77
C THR A 374 8.28 -6.53 29.27
N ILE A 375 9.41 -6.09 28.71
CA ILE A 375 9.61 -5.93 27.26
C ILE A 375 9.62 -7.31 26.59
N ILE A 376 10.30 -8.31 27.16
CA ILE A 376 10.29 -9.70 26.66
C ILE A 376 8.88 -10.30 26.71
N GLU A 377 8.13 -10.11 27.80
CA GLU A 377 6.71 -10.48 27.87
C GLU A 377 5.84 -9.79 26.80
N CYS A 378 6.27 -8.66 26.24
CA CYS A 378 5.57 -8.00 25.13
C CYS A 378 5.95 -8.56 23.75
N LEU A 379 7.11 -9.21 23.61
CA LEU A 379 7.48 -9.94 22.39
C LEU A 379 6.63 -11.20 22.20
N ASP A 380 6.20 -11.84 23.28
CA ASP A 380 5.37 -13.07 23.22
C ASP A 380 3.85 -12.78 23.32
N HIS A 381 3.46 -11.52 23.55
CA HIS A 381 2.08 -11.09 23.80
C HIS A 381 1.08 -11.45 22.68
N SER A 382 -0.19 -11.69 23.02
CA SER A 382 -1.22 -12.09 22.04
C SER A 382 -1.55 -11.01 21.01
N ASP A 383 -1.60 -9.74 21.43
CA ASP A 383 -1.85 -8.59 20.56
C ASP A 383 -0.63 -8.26 19.66
N LEU A 384 -0.84 -8.31 18.34
CA LEU A 384 0.16 -7.97 17.32
C LEU A 384 0.60 -6.50 17.36
N ILE A 385 -0.24 -5.57 17.84
CA ILE A 385 0.09 -4.15 17.96
C ILE A 385 1.13 -3.95 19.07
N ILE A 386 0.98 -4.67 20.18
CA ILE A 386 1.98 -4.71 21.27
C ILE A 386 3.29 -5.30 20.75
N LYS A 387 3.25 -6.42 20.04
CA LYS A 387 4.44 -7.04 19.41
C LYS A 387 5.15 -6.06 18.46
N ARG A 388 4.42 -5.39 17.55
CA ARG A 388 4.99 -4.43 16.60
C ARG A 388 5.66 -3.23 17.28
N GLU A 389 5.02 -2.62 18.28
CA GLU A 389 5.62 -1.50 19.03
C GLU A 389 6.84 -1.96 19.86
N THR A 390 6.85 -3.22 20.31
CA THR A 390 8.00 -3.84 21.01
C THR A 390 9.16 -4.11 20.05
N LEU A 391 8.91 -4.50 18.79
CA LEU A 391 9.94 -4.64 17.77
C LEU A 391 10.49 -3.29 17.30
N GLU A 392 9.66 -2.24 17.23
CA GLU A 392 10.13 -0.87 17.03
C GLU A 392 11.00 -0.41 18.22
N LEU A 393 10.66 -0.77 19.46
CA LEU A 393 11.53 -0.55 20.62
C LEU A 393 12.88 -1.27 20.49
N LEU A 394 12.88 -2.56 20.11
CA LEU A 394 14.12 -3.32 19.87
C LEU A 394 14.99 -2.68 18.77
N PHE A 395 14.38 -2.27 17.66
CA PHE A 395 15.06 -1.53 16.58
C PHE A 395 15.77 -0.28 17.08
N ARG A 396 15.16 0.49 18.00
CA ARG A 396 15.77 1.71 18.57
C ARG A 396 16.87 1.46 19.61
N ILE A 397 16.93 0.27 20.26
CA ILE A 397 18.04 -0.12 21.15
C ILE A 397 19.12 -0.97 20.47
N THR A 398 19.03 -1.19 19.15
CA THR A 398 19.96 -2.08 18.46
C THR A 398 21.37 -1.47 18.36
N ASN A 399 22.37 -2.30 18.63
CA ASN A 399 23.79 -2.02 18.60
C ASN A 399 24.56 -3.27 18.12
N ALA A 400 25.86 -3.14 17.88
CA ALA A 400 26.70 -4.22 17.34
C ALA A 400 26.87 -5.46 18.26
N GLN A 401 26.34 -5.46 19.49
CA GLN A 401 26.42 -6.57 20.45
C GLN A 401 25.09 -7.32 20.63
N ASN A 402 23.94 -6.71 20.30
CA ASN A 402 22.60 -7.33 20.42
C ASN A 402 21.87 -7.54 19.08
N VAL A 403 22.42 -7.03 17.97
CA VAL A 403 21.81 -7.10 16.63
C VAL A 403 21.37 -8.50 16.20
N THR A 404 22.18 -9.53 16.46
CA THR A 404 21.90 -10.91 16.02
C THR A 404 20.58 -11.42 16.60
N VAL A 405 20.44 -11.35 17.92
CA VAL A 405 19.24 -11.81 18.65
C VAL A 405 18.02 -10.92 18.37
N ILE A 406 18.21 -9.61 18.14
CA ILE A 406 17.11 -8.72 17.73
C ILE A 406 16.62 -9.08 16.32
N VAL A 407 17.52 -9.28 15.36
CA VAL A 407 17.17 -9.65 13.99
C VAL A 407 16.55 -11.04 13.92
N GLU A 408 17.01 -12.01 14.71
CA GLU A 408 16.34 -13.31 14.85
C GLU A 408 14.89 -13.18 15.32
N LYS A 409 14.62 -12.32 16.32
CA LYS A 409 13.25 -12.06 16.80
C LYS A 409 12.41 -11.30 15.78
N MET A 410 13.00 -10.36 15.02
CA MET A 410 12.33 -9.69 13.91
C MET A 410 11.95 -10.67 12.79
N LEU A 411 12.90 -11.48 12.30
CA LEU A 411 12.65 -12.51 11.28
C LEU A 411 11.66 -13.57 11.78
N GLY A 412 11.72 -13.92 13.07
CA GLY A 412 10.75 -14.81 13.71
C GLY A 412 9.32 -14.27 13.70
N PHE A 413 9.13 -12.98 13.97
CA PHE A 413 7.82 -12.33 13.85
C PHE A 413 7.38 -12.12 12.39
N LEU A 414 8.33 -11.86 11.48
CA LEU A 414 8.08 -11.69 10.05
C LEU A 414 7.48 -12.97 9.42
N ARG A 415 7.98 -14.15 9.83
CA ARG A 415 7.39 -15.48 9.49
C ARG A 415 5.95 -15.71 9.99
N LEU A 416 5.45 -14.85 10.89
CA LEU A 416 4.10 -14.90 11.45
C LEU A 416 3.21 -13.74 10.95
N CYS A 417 3.70 -12.91 10.03
CA CYS A 417 2.99 -11.74 9.52
C CYS A 417 2.37 -12.01 8.15
N ASN A 418 1.05 -11.76 8.05
CA ASN A 418 0.31 -11.79 6.78
C ASN A 418 -0.02 -10.36 6.25
N ASP A 419 0.40 -9.30 6.96
CA ASP A 419 0.20 -7.91 6.55
C ASP A 419 1.38 -7.40 5.71
N ASN A 420 1.14 -7.20 4.42
CA ASN A 420 2.10 -6.64 3.46
C ASN A 420 2.78 -5.34 3.97
N TYR A 421 2.05 -4.45 4.65
CA TYR A 421 2.63 -3.20 5.14
C TYR A 421 3.61 -3.43 6.30
N THR A 422 3.28 -4.34 7.23
CA THR A 422 4.20 -4.76 8.31
C THR A 422 5.38 -5.54 7.76
N ILE A 423 5.21 -6.38 6.74
CA ILE A 423 6.31 -7.09 6.08
C ILE A 423 7.30 -6.09 5.48
N VAL A 424 6.85 -5.13 4.66
CA VAL A 424 7.74 -4.13 4.02
C VAL A 424 8.44 -3.23 5.06
N ASP A 425 7.72 -2.74 6.07
CA ASP A 425 8.27 -1.95 7.18
C ASP A 425 9.33 -2.72 7.99
N LEU A 426 9.16 -4.02 8.17
CA LEU A 426 10.09 -4.86 8.94
C LEU A 426 11.28 -5.35 8.11
N VAL A 427 11.07 -5.70 6.84
CA VAL A 427 12.15 -6.00 5.87
C VAL A 427 13.11 -4.84 5.77
N GLY A 428 12.61 -3.61 5.57
CA GLY A 428 13.46 -2.42 5.49
C GLY A 428 14.30 -2.21 6.75
N LYS A 429 13.72 -2.44 7.94
CA LYS A 429 14.44 -2.34 9.22
C LYS A 429 15.49 -3.43 9.41
N VAL A 430 15.19 -4.67 9.06
CA VAL A 430 16.18 -5.77 9.15
C VAL A 430 17.35 -5.52 8.18
N ALA A 431 17.08 -5.03 6.96
CA ALA A 431 18.12 -4.64 6.02
C ALA A 431 18.98 -3.46 6.54
N GLU A 432 18.37 -2.40 7.10
CA GLU A 432 19.10 -1.28 7.72
C GLU A 432 19.99 -1.74 8.89
N LEU A 433 19.48 -2.64 9.75
CA LEU A 433 20.27 -3.22 10.83
C LEU A 433 21.41 -4.10 10.33
N ALA A 434 21.19 -4.91 9.28
CA ALA A 434 22.20 -5.76 8.69
C ALA A 434 23.34 -4.95 8.05
N GLU A 435 23.03 -3.95 7.22
CA GLU A 435 24.02 -3.07 6.60
C GLU A 435 24.85 -2.29 7.65
N LYS A 436 24.22 -1.87 8.75
CA LYS A 436 24.84 -0.99 9.75
C LYS A 436 25.61 -1.70 10.86
N TYR A 437 25.21 -2.92 11.24
CA TYR A 437 25.67 -3.58 12.46
C TYR A 437 26.11 -5.05 12.29
N ALA A 438 26.18 -5.60 11.08
CA ALA A 438 26.62 -6.98 10.88
C ALA A 438 27.94 -7.31 11.62
N PRO A 439 28.01 -8.40 12.40
CA PRO A 439 29.22 -8.79 13.12
C PRO A 439 30.27 -9.42 12.19
N ASP A 440 29.82 -10.08 11.12
CA ASP A 440 30.65 -10.78 10.14
C ASP A 440 29.93 -10.92 8.78
N ASN A 441 30.72 -11.25 7.76
CA ASN A 441 30.29 -11.36 6.36
C ASN A 441 29.38 -12.57 6.06
N GLU A 442 29.49 -13.67 6.82
CA GLU A 442 28.64 -14.85 6.65
C GLU A 442 27.23 -14.59 7.21
N TRP A 443 27.13 -14.04 8.42
CA TRP A 443 25.87 -13.64 9.03
C TRP A 443 25.12 -12.58 8.20
N PHE A 444 25.84 -11.65 7.56
CA PHE A 444 25.23 -10.66 6.66
C PHE A 444 24.53 -11.34 5.47
N ILE A 445 25.21 -12.26 4.77
CA ILE A 445 24.62 -13.01 3.66
C ILE A 445 23.44 -13.88 4.14
N GLN A 446 23.59 -14.61 5.25
CA GLN A 446 22.49 -15.42 5.81
C GLN A 446 21.25 -14.57 6.13
N THR A 447 21.46 -13.40 6.73
CA THR A 447 20.38 -12.47 7.09
C THR A 447 19.69 -11.90 5.85
N MET A 448 20.46 -11.43 4.86
CA MET A 448 19.90 -10.91 3.61
C MET A 448 19.17 -12.00 2.82
N ASN A 449 19.64 -13.24 2.83
CA ASN A 449 18.96 -14.36 2.20
C ASN A 449 17.62 -14.68 2.88
N ALA A 450 17.54 -14.57 4.22
CA ALA A 450 16.28 -14.67 4.95
C ALA A 450 15.34 -13.50 4.65
N VAL A 451 15.86 -12.27 4.54
CA VAL A 451 15.09 -11.09 4.11
C VAL A 451 14.51 -11.28 2.70
N PHE A 452 15.32 -11.69 1.72
CA PHE A 452 14.86 -11.90 0.36
C PHE A 452 13.84 -13.05 0.24
N SER A 453 14.03 -14.13 1.00
CA SER A 453 13.11 -15.27 1.02
C SER A 453 11.74 -14.94 1.61
N LEU A 454 11.68 -14.08 2.64
CA LEU A 454 10.43 -13.79 3.38
C LEU A 454 9.75 -12.48 2.96
N GLY A 455 10.52 -11.48 2.50
CA GLY A 455 9.98 -10.23 1.97
C GLY A 455 9.51 -10.34 0.52
N GLY A 456 10.19 -11.19 -0.26
CA GLY A 456 9.84 -11.52 -1.63
C GLY A 456 9.57 -10.33 -2.55
N ASP A 457 8.55 -10.47 -3.39
CA ASP A 457 8.28 -9.49 -4.46
C ASP A 457 7.54 -8.23 -3.95
N LEU A 458 7.31 -8.12 -2.63
CA LEU A 458 6.81 -6.91 -1.96
C LEU A 458 7.94 -5.93 -1.57
N MET A 459 9.21 -6.35 -1.66
CA MET A 459 10.35 -5.53 -1.25
C MET A 459 10.53 -4.30 -2.14
N GLN A 460 10.99 -3.19 -1.54
CA GLN A 460 11.43 -2.02 -2.30
C GLN A 460 12.70 -2.36 -3.10
N PRO A 461 12.79 -2.00 -4.40
CA PRO A 461 13.92 -2.38 -5.27
C PRO A 461 15.26 -1.81 -4.81
N ASP A 462 15.24 -0.74 -4.00
CA ASP A 462 16.44 -0.18 -3.37
C ASP A 462 17.16 -1.21 -2.48
N ILE A 463 16.46 -2.17 -1.87
CA ILE A 463 17.08 -3.15 -0.96
C ILE A 463 18.00 -4.14 -1.71
N PRO A 464 17.54 -4.91 -2.72
CA PRO A 464 18.44 -5.76 -3.50
C PRO A 464 19.48 -4.93 -4.27
N ASN A 465 19.15 -3.74 -4.78
CA ASN A 465 20.11 -2.90 -5.49
C ASN A 465 21.25 -2.39 -4.58
N ASN A 466 20.95 -1.99 -3.34
CA ASN A 466 22.00 -1.64 -2.36
C ASN A 466 22.84 -2.87 -1.98
N PHE A 467 22.23 -4.05 -1.82
CA PHE A 467 22.94 -5.30 -1.53
C PHE A 467 23.92 -5.71 -2.66
N LEU A 468 23.47 -5.67 -3.92
CA LEU A 468 24.34 -5.95 -5.07
C LEU A 468 25.48 -4.92 -5.16
N ARG A 469 25.20 -3.63 -4.91
CA ARG A 469 26.23 -2.59 -4.87
C ARG A 469 27.26 -2.83 -3.76
N LEU A 470 26.85 -3.29 -2.57
CA LEU A 470 27.78 -3.62 -1.47
C LEU A 470 28.70 -4.81 -1.83
N LEU A 471 28.18 -5.81 -2.55
CA LEU A 471 28.99 -6.91 -3.09
C LEU A 471 29.96 -6.46 -4.20
N GLU A 472 29.59 -5.45 -4.99
CA GLU A 472 30.45 -4.86 -6.04
C GLU A 472 31.52 -3.94 -5.44
N GLU A 473 31.12 -2.93 -4.65
CA GLU A 473 32.01 -1.93 -4.04
C GLU A 473 33.05 -2.57 -3.11
N GLY A 474 32.63 -3.55 -2.30
CA GLY A 474 33.50 -4.23 -1.35
C GLY A 474 33.99 -3.36 -0.18
N SER A 475 34.85 -3.97 0.61
CA SER A 475 35.61 -3.35 1.71
C SER A 475 36.98 -2.87 1.21
N ASP A 476 37.77 -2.23 2.08
CA ASP A 476 39.18 -1.93 1.80
C ASP A 476 40.11 -3.17 2.02
N VAL A 477 39.56 -4.38 2.25
CA VAL A 477 40.32 -5.62 2.52
C VAL A 477 39.97 -6.72 1.50
N GLU A 478 40.83 -6.87 0.48
CA GLU A 478 40.59 -7.74 -0.69
C GLU A 478 40.28 -9.22 -0.37
N GLU A 479 40.82 -9.76 0.73
CA GLU A 479 40.61 -11.17 1.11
C GLU A 479 39.28 -11.39 1.85
N GLU A 480 38.83 -10.44 2.68
CA GLU A 480 37.51 -10.49 3.34
C GLU A 480 36.38 -10.37 2.30
N ASP A 481 36.61 -9.54 1.29
CA ASP A 481 35.83 -9.39 0.06
C ASP A 481 35.75 -10.69 -0.75
N ARG A 482 36.90 -11.35 -0.97
CA ARG A 482 36.98 -12.62 -1.68
C ARG A 482 36.19 -13.69 -0.92
N GLN A 483 36.34 -13.75 0.40
CA GLN A 483 35.61 -14.68 1.25
C GLN A 483 34.09 -14.40 1.27
N LEU A 484 33.66 -13.12 1.33
CA LEU A 484 32.25 -12.71 1.23
C LEU A 484 31.62 -13.17 -0.10
N ARG A 485 32.28 -12.89 -1.22
CA ARG A 485 31.79 -13.23 -2.57
C ARG A 485 31.73 -14.75 -2.80
N LEU A 486 32.75 -15.48 -2.31
CA LEU A 486 32.74 -16.95 -2.32
C LEU A 486 31.61 -17.51 -1.45
N TYR A 487 31.40 -16.99 -0.24
CA TYR A 487 30.33 -17.43 0.64
C TYR A 487 28.93 -17.20 0.03
N ALA A 488 28.72 -16.06 -0.63
CA ALA A 488 27.47 -15.78 -1.34
C ALA A 488 27.21 -16.79 -2.46
N VAL A 489 28.22 -17.10 -3.29
CA VAL A 489 28.14 -18.15 -4.32
C VAL A 489 27.82 -19.52 -3.71
N ASP A 490 28.47 -19.91 -2.62
CA ASP A 490 28.24 -21.18 -1.93
C ASP A 490 26.81 -21.29 -1.37
N SER A 491 26.34 -20.22 -0.72
CA SER A 491 24.97 -20.14 -0.18
C SER A 491 23.93 -20.24 -1.29
N TYR A 492 24.12 -19.53 -2.41
CA TYR A 492 23.19 -19.58 -3.54
C TYR A 492 23.23 -20.89 -4.33
N MET A 493 24.39 -21.53 -4.46
CA MET A 493 24.49 -22.89 -4.99
C MET A 493 23.78 -23.92 -4.09
N ALA A 494 23.79 -23.74 -2.77
CA ALA A 494 23.01 -24.59 -1.87
C ALA A 494 21.50 -24.37 -2.00
N VAL A 495 21.04 -23.11 -2.08
CA VAL A 495 19.63 -22.75 -2.30
C VAL A 495 19.10 -23.32 -3.63
N LEU A 496 19.84 -23.18 -4.74
CA LEU A 496 19.39 -23.65 -6.05
C LEU A 496 19.38 -25.19 -6.21
N LYS A 497 20.18 -25.90 -5.41
CA LYS A 497 20.14 -27.38 -5.35
C LYS A 497 18.89 -27.89 -4.61
N GLY A 498 18.23 -27.05 -3.80
CA GLY A 498 16.95 -27.35 -3.17
C GLY A 498 15.73 -27.04 -4.05
N ASP A 499 14.58 -26.91 -3.38
CA ASP A 499 13.27 -26.68 -4.01
C ASP A 499 13.08 -25.20 -4.37
N CYS A 500 13.34 -24.88 -5.64
CA CYS A 500 13.27 -23.52 -6.19
C CYS A 500 11.84 -23.06 -6.54
N SER A 501 10.84 -23.92 -6.38
CA SER A 501 9.45 -23.68 -6.81
C SER A 501 8.75 -22.53 -6.08
N HIS A 502 9.20 -22.20 -4.87
CA HIS A 502 8.58 -21.21 -3.99
C HIS A 502 9.49 -19.99 -3.70
N LEU A 503 10.60 -19.84 -4.43
CA LEU A 503 11.51 -18.69 -4.27
C LEU A 503 10.94 -17.45 -4.98
N PRO A 504 10.89 -16.27 -4.33
CA PRO A 504 10.44 -15.02 -4.96
C PRO A 504 11.31 -14.55 -6.13
N GLN A 505 10.71 -13.81 -7.08
CA GLN A 505 11.40 -13.33 -8.27
C GLN A 505 12.61 -12.45 -7.93
N CYS A 506 12.44 -11.49 -7.02
CA CYS A 506 13.51 -10.59 -6.58
C CYS A 506 14.73 -11.37 -6.03
N PHE A 507 14.50 -12.51 -5.37
CA PHE A 507 15.59 -13.33 -4.84
C PHE A 507 16.30 -14.12 -5.95
N LEU A 508 15.54 -14.68 -6.90
CA LEU A 508 16.10 -15.36 -8.08
C LEU A 508 16.95 -14.42 -8.97
N GLN A 509 16.58 -13.14 -9.07
CA GLN A 509 17.37 -12.11 -9.77
C GLN A 509 18.72 -11.86 -9.10
N VAL A 510 18.73 -11.64 -7.78
CA VAL A 510 19.96 -11.49 -6.97
C VAL A 510 20.87 -12.72 -7.09
N ILE A 511 20.30 -13.92 -6.93
CA ILE A 511 21.01 -15.20 -7.10
C ILE A 511 21.67 -15.28 -8.49
N SER A 512 20.91 -14.97 -9.55
CA SER A 512 21.40 -15.05 -10.94
C SER A 512 22.58 -14.12 -11.18
N TRP A 513 22.50 -12.87 -10.70
CA TRP A 513 23.59 -11.90 -10.86
C TRP A 513 24.86 -12.32 -10.11
N VAL A 514 24.75 -12.74 -8.85
CA VAL A 514 25.90 -13.15 -8.02
C VAL A 514 26.59 -14.40 -8.58
N LEU A 515 25.81 -15.37 -9.08
CA LEU A 515 26.38 -16.55 -9.74
C LEU A 515 27.02 -16.20 -11.09
N GLY A 516 26.44 -15.27 -11.86
CA GLY A 516 26.99 -14.80 -13.13
C GLY A 516 28.33 -14.06 -13.01
N GLU A 517 28.50 -13.24 -11.96
CA GLU A 517 29.76 -12.54 -11.70
C GLU A 517 30.80 -13.44 -11.00
N TYR A 518 30.45 -14.01 -9.83
CA TYR A 518 31.45 -14.47 -8.88
C TYR A 518 31.70 -15.98 -8.90
N SER A 519 30.89 -16.81 -9.57
CA SER A 519 31.17 -18.25 -9.66
C SER A 519 32.50 -18.54 -10.40
N CYS A 520 32.95 -17.64 -11.28
CA CYS A 520 34.27 -17.73 -11.93
C CYS A 520 35.45 -17.51 -10.96
N VAL A 521 35.22 -16.93 -9.77
CA VAL A 521 36.23 -16.66 -8.74
C VAL A 521 36.45 -17.89 -7.83
N ARG A 522 35.53 -18.85 -7.83
CA ARG A 522 35.63 -20.06 -7.01
C ARG A 522 36.45 -21.16 -7.69
N GLU A 523 37.71 -21.26 -7.29
CA GLU A 523 38.57 -22.39 -7.61
C GLU A 523 37.92 -23.71 -7.16
N GLY A 524 37.72 -24.64 -8.10
CA GLY A 524 37.20 -25.99 -7.83
C GLY A 524 35.69 -26.21 -8.05
N LEU A 525 34.89 -25.19 -8.40
CA LEU A 525 33.53 -25.43 -8.91
C LEU A 525 33.58 -25.90 -10.38
N ASP A 526 32.76 -26.89 -10.74
CA ASP A 526 32.43 -27.16 -12.14
C ASP A 526 31.37 -26.15 -12.60
N GLN A 527 31.76 -25.27 -13.52
CA GLN A 527 30.85 -24.26 -14.09
C GLN A 527 29.70 -24.89 -14.90
N ARG A 528 29.82 -26.16 -15.34
CA ARG A 528 28.68 -26.91 -15.91
C ARG A 528 27.55 -27.06 -14.89
N GLU A 529 27.85 -27.26 -13.61
CA GLU A 529 26.81 -27.40 -12.56
C GLU A 529 26.03 -26.09 -12.37
N VAL A 530 26.73 -24.95 -12.36
CA VAL A 530 26.11 -23.62 -12.28
C VAL A 530 25.17 -23.38 -13.47
N VAL A 531 25.61 -23.71 -14.69
CA VAL A 531 24.81 -23.56 -15.91
C VAL A 531 23.60 -24.51 -15.93
N VAL A 532 23.71 -25.73 -15.39
CA VAL A 532 22.58 -26.65 -15.24
C VAL A 532 21.54 -26.15 -14.24
N LEU A 533 21.96 -25.49 -13.14
CA LEU A 533 21.03 -24.86 -12.19
C LEU A 533 20.35 -23.63 -12.79
N LEU A 534 21.07 -22.80 -13.57
CA LEU A 534 20.48 -21.69 -14.31
C LEU A 534 19.51 -22.17 -15.42
N LYS A 535 19.80 -23.31 -16.08
CA LYS A 535 18.88 -23.99 -17.02
C LYS A 535 17.56 -24.38 -16.33
N LYS A 536 17.64 -25.05 -15.17
CA LYS A 536 16.48 -25.43 -14.35
C LYS A 536 15.60 -24.23 -14.00
N LEU A 537 16.18 -23.06 -13.70
CA LEU A 537 15.43 -21.81 -13.47
C LEU A 537 14.80 -21.24 -14.74
N LEU A 538 15.50 -21.26 -15.88
CA LEU A 538 14.98 -20.74 -17.15
C LEU A 538 13.75 -21.53 -17.62
N GLU A 539 13.80 -22.86 -17.45
CA GLU A 539 12.74 -23.84 -17.77
C GLU A 539 11.58 -23.85 -16.75
N GLN A 540 11.75 -23.25 -15.56
CA GLN A 540 10.71 -23.21 -14.52
C GLN A 540 9.57 -22.26 -14.92
N ARG A 541 8.34 -22.80 -15.09
CA ARG A 541 7.17 -22.02 -15.56
C ARG A 541 6.89 -20.76 -14.74
N GLY A 542 7.02 -20.84 -13.41
CA GLY A 542 6.71 -19.74 -12.48
C GLY A 542 7.67 -18.54 -12.48
N VAL A 543 8.72 -18.53 -13.29
CA VAL A 543 9.68 -17.41 -13.37
C VAL A 543 9.15 -16.29 -14.26
N SER A 544 9.41 -15.02 -13.93
CA SER A 544 9.00 -13.85 -14.73
C SER A 544 9.88 -13.64 -15.98
N SER A 545 9.42 -12.85 -16.97
CA SER A 545 10.26 -12.53 -18.14
C SER A 545 11.52 -11.75 -17.74
N GLU A 546 11.37 -10.78 -16.84
CA GLU A 546 12.51 -10.03 -16.30
C GLU A 546 13.54 -10.95 -15.64
N THR A 547 13.11 -11.87 -14.76
CA THR A 547 14.01 -12.82 -14.10
C THR A 547 14.69 -13.76 -15.11
N ARG A 548 14.02 -14.16 -16.20
CA ARG A 548 14.68 -14.88 -17.31
C ARG A 548 15.74 -14.04 -18.02
N SER A 549 15.54 -12.73 -18.16
CA SER A 549 16.56 -11.79 -18.66
C SER A 549 17.76 -11.72 -17.72
N TRP A 550 17.56 -11.66 -16.40
CA TRP A 550 18.66 -11.74 -15.42
C TRP A 550 19.42 -13.08 -15.52
N VAL A 551 18.73 -14.20 -15.75
CA VAL A 551 19.36 -15.52 -15.99
C VAL A 551 20.16 -15.55 -17.29
N LEU A 552 19.63 -15.00 -18.40
CA LEU A 552 20.37 -14.89 -19.67
C LEU A 552 21.62 -14.00 -19.51
N CYS A 553 21.52 -12.88 -18.79
CA CYS A 553 22.64 -12.01 -18.45
C CYS A 553 23.65 -12.63 -17.46
N ALA A 554 23.30 -13.71 -16.77
CA ALA A 554 24.25 -14.53 -16.02
C ALA A 554 24.94 -15.54 -16.96
N LEU A 555 24.17 -16.24 -17.80
CA LEU A 555 24.69 -17.21 -18.77
C LEU A 555 25.67 -16.58 -19.77
N THR A 556 25.44 -15.34 -20.22
CA THR A 556 26.40 -14.60 -21.07
C THR A 556 27.78 -14.46 -20.42
N LYS A 557 27.86 -14.28 -19.10
CA LYS A 557 29.14 -14.15 -18.37
C LYS A 557 29.87 -15.50 -18.25
N LEU A 558 29.11 -16.58 -18.07
CA LEU A 558 29.62 -17.95 -17.86
C LEU A 558 30.03 -18.70 -19.15
N CYS A 559 29.84 -18.12 -20.33
CA CYS A 559 30.26 -18.68 -21.62
C CYS A 559 31.79 -18.84 -21.81
N THR A 560 32.62 -18.32 -20.89
CA THR A 560 34.09 -18.31 -21.07
C THR A 560 34.77 -19.68 -20.88
N SER A 561 34.15 -20.64 -20.19
CA SER A 561 34.78 -21.93 -19.89
C SER A 561 34.57 -22.98 -20.98
N SER A 562 35.62 -23.74 -21.27
CA SER A 562 35.70 -24.76 -22.33
C SER A 562 34.85 -26.03 -22.12
N GLY A 563 33.83 -25.94 -21.27
CA GLY A 563 32.86 -27.01 -21.01
C GLY A 563 31.40 -26.56 -20.88
N SER A 564 31.12 -25.26 -20.74
CA SER A 564 29.74 -24.75 -20.63
C SER A 564 29.11 -24.44 -21.99
N ALA A 565 29.92 -24.05 -22.98
CA ALA A 565 29.47 -23.44 -24.24
C ALA A 565 28.40 -24.23 -25.01
N GLU A 566 28.50 -25.57 -25.08
CA GLU A 566 27.51 -26.42 -25.79
C GLU A 566 26.12 -26.32 -25.16
N LEU A 567 26.03 -26.37 -23.82
CA LEU A 567 24.76 -26.25 -23.09
C LEU A 567 24.18 -24.82 -23.19
N VAL A 568 25.03 -23.79 -23.21
CA VAL A 568 24.56 -22.41 -23.36
C VAL A 568 24.11 -22.11 -24.79
N LEU A 569 24.71 -22.75 -25.80
CA LEU A 569 24.22 -22.71 -27.19
C LEU A 569 22.81 -23.32 -27.28
N GLU A 570 22.56 -24.52 -26.74
CA GLU A 570 21.21 -25.13 -26.69
C GLU A 570 20.18 -24.18 -26.04
N LEU A 571 20.54 -23.56 -24.92
CA LEU A 571 19.67 -22.65 -24.18
C LEU A 571 19.37 -21.35 -24.92
N ALA A 572 20.34 -20.84 -25.69
CA ALA A 572 20.17 -19.64 -26.48
C ALA A 572 19.37 -19.92 -27.76
N GLU A 573 19.50 -21.11 -28.38
CA GLU A 573 18.66 -21.51 -29.51
C GLU A 573 17.19 -21.75 -29.08
N SER A 574 16.94 -22.35 -27.91
CA SER A 574 15.58 -22.46 -27.39
C SER A 574 14.99 -21.09 -27.01
N SER A 575 15.77 -20.24 -26.34
CA SER A 575 15.35 -18.88 -25.94
C SER A 575 15.12 -17.93 -27.12
N ALA A 576 15.81 -18.12 -28.25
CA ALA A 576 15.59 -17.37 -29.48
C ALA A 576 14.21 -17.64 -30.12
N SER A 577 13.53 -18.73 -29.75
CA SER A 577 12.14 -18.98 -30.16
C SER A 577 11.09 -18.25 -29.31
N SER A 578 11.50 -17.59 -28.21
CA SER A 578 10.58 -16.92 -27.29
C SER A 578 9.79 -15.77 -27.95
N LEU A 579 8.56 -15.51 -27.46
CA LEU A 579 7.69 -14.46 -27.97
C LEU A 579 8.11 -13.05 -27.49
N ASP A 580 8.77 -12.95 -26.35
CA ASP A 580 9.29 -11.72 -25.77
C ASP A 580 10.47 -11.18 -26.61
N THR A 581 10.44 -9.89 -26.96
CA THR A 581 11.47 -9.25 -27.78
C THR A 581 12.81 -9.07 -27.05
N VAL A 582 12.80 -8.88 -25.72
CA VAL A 582 14.01 -8.70 -24.92
C VAL A 582 14.73 -10.03 -24.75
N LEU A 583 14.02 -11.08 -24.35
CA LEU A 583 14.60 -12.42 -24.23
C LEU A 583 15.12 -12.94 -25.57
N ARG A 584 14.37 -12.73 -26.66
CA ARG A 584 14.81 -13.08 -28.02
C ARG A 584 16.07 -12.33 -28.43
N GLN A 585 16.16 -11.04 -28.15
CA GLN A 585 17.34 -10.23 -28.48
C GLN A 585 18.58 -10.70 -27.69
N GLN A 586 18.44 -10.86 -26.37
CA GLN A 586 19.50 -11.39 -25.50
C GLN A 586 19.96 -12.78 -25.92
N ALA A 587 19.03 -13.65 -26.33
CA ALA A 587 19.34 -14.99 -26.85
C ALA A 587 20.13 -14.94 -28.16
N TYR A 588 19.79 -14.07 -29.11
CA TYR A 588 20.58 -13.88 -30.33
C TYR A 588 21.96 -13.26 -30.05
N GLU A 589 22.07 -12.32 -29.11
CA GLU A 589 23.35 -11.76 -28.69
C GLU A 589 24.23 -12.83 -28.02
N LEU A 590 23.64 -13.69 -27.18
CA LEU A 590 24.28 -14.85 -26.56
C LEU A 590 24.75 -15.88 -27.61
N LEU A 591 23.96 -16.15 -28.66
CA LEU A 591 24.37 -16.99 -29.79
C LEU A 591 25.54 -16.38 -30.58
N CYS A 592 25.58 -15.06 -30.75
CA CYS A 592 26.71 -14.40 -31.41
C CYS A 592 27.98 -14.43 -30.55
N LEU A 593 27.86 -14.13 -29.25
CA LEU A 593 28.99 -14.07 -28.31
C LEU A 593 29.60 -15.44 -28.02
N SER A 594 28.78 -16.48 -27.86
CA SER A 594 29.26 -17.86 -27.69
C SER A 594 29.97 -18.43 -28.93
N ARG A 595 29.70 -17.88 -30.11
CA ARG A 595 30.38 -18.23 -31.37
C ARG A 595 31.68 -17.43 -31.62
N ASP A 596 31.85 -16.26 -31.01
CA ASP A 596 33.09 -15.45 -31.08
C ASP A 596 33.66 -15.15 -29.69
N SER A 597 34.53 -16.06 -29.24
CA SER A 597 35.29 -15.93 -27.98
C SER A 597 36.18 -14.68 -27.92
N GLN A 598 36.64 -14.11 -29.05
CA GLN A 598 37.45 -12.88 -29.03
C GLN A 598 36.60 -11.63 -28.83
N LEU A 599 35.40 -11.59 -29.44
CA LEU A 599 34.42 -10.53 -29.17
C LEU A 599 33.94 -10.61 -27.72
N HIS A 600 33.59 -11.81 -27.25
CA HIS A 600 33.14 -12.08 -25.89
C HIS A 600 34.11 -11.61 -24.81
N ALA A 601 35.39 -11.97 -24.92
CA ALA A 601 36.43 -11.54 -23.99
C ALA A 601 36.62 -10.01 -23.96
N ARG A 602 36.42 -9.31 -25.09
CA ARG A 602 36.51 -7.85 -25.15
C ARG A 602 35.32 -7.16 -24.48
N VAL A 603 34.11 -7.69 -24.65
CA VAL A 603 32.88 -7.13 -24.06
C VAL A 603 32.87 -7.26 -22.54
N LEU A 604 33.24 -8.42 -21.99
CA LEU A 604 33.17 -8.66 -20.54
C LEU A 604 34.31 -7.99 -19.75
N HIS A 605 35.48 -7.76 -20.33
CA HIS A 605 36.64 -7.26 -19.57
C HIS A 605 36.52 -5.81 -19.05
N GLN A 606 35.52 -5.03 -19.48
CA GLN A 606 35.39 -3.62 -19.07
C GLN A 606 34.70 -3.39 -17.71
N SER A 607 34.04 -4.39 -17.12
CA SER A 607 33.30 -4.22 -15.84
C SER A 607 34.18 -4.23 -14.57
N ARG A 608 35.48 -3.90 -14.68
CA ARG A 608 36.44 -3.84 -13.55
C ARG A 608 37.11 -2.48 -13.35
N ALA A 609 36.73 -1.47 -14.12
CA ALA A 609 37.06 -0.09 -13.80
C ALA A 609 36.00 0.46 -12.83
N SER A 610 36.41 1.02 -11.68
CA SER A 610 35.45 1.53 -10.69
C SER A 610 34.59 2.64 -11.29
N THR A 611 33.28 2.41 -11.39
CA THR A 611 32.31 3.29 -12.05
C THR A 611 32.25 4.65 -11.34
N GLN A 612 33.05 5.60 -11.79
CA GLN A 612 32.91 7.00 -11.40
C GLN A 612 31.61 7.53 -12.01
N VAL A 613 30.53 7.47 -11.23
CA VAL A 613 29.25 8.07 -11.58
C VAL A 613 29.40 9.58 -11.61
N ASP A 614 29.69 10.11 -12.80
CA ASP A 614 29.70 11.55 -13.05
C ASP A 614 28.26 12.09 -12.95
N SER A 615 27.91 12.55 -11.75
CA SER A 615 26.62 13.17 -11.44
C SER A 615 26.40 14.52 -12.13
N SER A 616 27.41 15.08 -12.79
CA SER A 616 27.29 16.26 -13.65
C SER A 616 27.06 15.92 -15.13
N LEU A 617 27.27 14.65 -15.53
CA LEU A 617 27.17 14.17 -16.93
C LEU A 617 28.06 14.96 -17.91
N SER A 618 29.23 15.44 -17.48
CA SER A 618 30.13 16.32 -18.22
C SER A 618 30.61 15.77 -19.57
N PHE A 619 30.57 14.44 -19.76
CA PHE A 619 30.83 13.81 -21.06
C PHE A 619 29.81 14.23 -22.15
N LEU A 620 28.64 14.73 -21.76
CA LEU A 620 27.63 15.30 -22.66
C LEU A 620 27.88 16.78 -22.99
N ASP A 621 28.71 17.50 -22.24
CA ASP A 621 28.91 18.95 -22.44
C ASP A 621 29.44 19.28 -23.84
N GLY A 622 30.26 18.41 -24.43
CA GLY A 622 30.71 18.53 -25.81
C GLY A 622 29.54 18.44 -26.81
N PHE A 623 28.69 17.41 -26.68
CA PHE A 623 27.51 17.21 -27.52
C PHE A 623 26.47 18.32 -27.35
N VAL A 624 26.24 18.77 -26.12
CA VAL A 624 25.33 19.89 -25.82
C VAL A 624 25.88 21.20 -26.39
N SER A 625 27.19 21.45 -26.27
CA SER A 625 27.84 22.64 -26.85
C SER A 625 27.80 22.64 -28.38
N GLU A 626 28.01 21.48 -29.01
CA GLU A 626 27.95 21.34 -30.47
C GLU A 626 26.51 21.47 -30.99
N ALA A 627 25.52 20.91 -30.28
CA ALA A 627 24.10 21.11 -30.59
C ALA A 627 23.68 22.58 -30.42
N LEU A 628 24.12 23.26 -29.36
CA LEU A 628 23.89 24.70 -29.16
C LEU A 628 24.54 25.56 -30.25
N ALA A 629 25.76 25.21 -30.67
CA ALA A 629 26.44 25.87 -31.78
C ALA A 629 25.73 25.62 -33.13
N ALA A 630 25.10 24.46 -33.30
CA ALA A 630 24.20 24.15 -34.42
C ALA A 630 22.80 24.79 -34.32
N GLY A 631 22.53 25.59 -33.27
CA GLY A 631 21.29 26.34 -33.11
C GLY A 631 20.16 25.61 -32.36
N ALA A 632 20.45 24.50 -31.66
CA ALA A 632 19.48 23.88 -30.76
C ALA A 632 19.11 24.83 -29.60
N ALA A 633 17.88 24.70 -29.08
CA ALA A 633 17.46 25.47 -27.92
C ALA A 633 18.14 24.98 -26.63
N PRO A 634 18.56 25.87 -25.72
CA PRO A 634 19.14 25.48 -24.44
C PRO A 634 18.16 24.70 -23.57
N TYR A 635 18.68 23.75 -22.80
CA TYR A 635 17.87 22.88 -21.95
C TYR A 635 17.08 23.69 -20.91
N LYS A 636 15.75 23.74 -21.08
CA LYS A 636 14.84 24.31 -20.08
C LYS A 636 14.52 23.26 -19.01
N PRO A 637 14.87 23.48 -17.72
CA PRO A 637 14.51 22.56 -16.66
C PRO A 637 12.97 22.49 -16.47
N PRO A 638 12.44 21.42 -15.85
CA PRO A 638 10.99 21.17 -15.80
C PRO A 638 10.16 22.33 -15.24
N HIS A 639 10.67 23.05 -14.23
CA HIS A 639 9.96 24.18 -13.63
C HIS A 639 9.74 25.35 -14.61
N GLN A 640 10.75 25.72 -15.42
CA GLN A 640 10.59 26.76 -16.45
C GLN A 640 9.67 26.32 -17.59
N ARG A 641 9.71 25.03 -17.98
CA ARG A 641 8.74 24.47 -18.93
C ARG A 641 7.30 24.56 -18.40
N GLN A 642 7.11 24.35 -17.09
CA GLN A 642 5.79 24.47 -16.47
C GLN A 642 5.27 25.92 -16.47
N GLU A 643 6.14 26.91 -16.22
CA GLU A 643 5.77 28.33 -16.27
C GLU A 643 5.40 28.79 -17.69
N GLU A 644 6.16 28.40 -18.71
CA GLU A 644 5.82 28.71 -20.12
C GLU A 644 4.51 28.02 -20.56
N LEU A 645 4.27 26.77 -20.16
CA LEU A 645 3.01 26.06 -20.42
C LEU A 645 1.80 26.72 -19.71
N CYS A 646 2.00 27.28 -18.52
CA CYS A 646 0.96 28.07 -17.84
C CYS A 646 0.68 29.40 -18.56
N GLN A 647 1.71 30.09 -19.07
CA GLN A 647 1.52 31.32 -19.84
C GLN A 647 0.86 31.05 -21.20
N GLN A 648 1.23 29.97 -21.90
CA GLN A 648 0.62 29.59 -23.18
C GLN A 648 -0.84 29.12 -23.09
N ARG A 649 -1.35 28.85 -21.88
CA ARG A 649 -2.78 28.58 -21.65
C ARG A 649 -3.62 29.85 -21.45
N ALA A 650 -3.00 31.04 -21.35
CA ALA A 650 -3.72 32.30 -21.41
C ALA A 650 -4.02 32.65 -22.89
N LEU A 651 -5.30 32.59 -23.29
CA LEU A 651 -5.74 32.88 -24.65
C LEU A 651 -5.57 34.38 -25.01
N SER A 652 -4.45 34.72 -25.66
CA SER A 652 -4.22 36.04 -26.25
C SER A 652 -4.98 36.19 -27.58
N LEU A 653 -6.19 36.73 -27.50
CA LEU A 653 -6.98 37.13 -28.68
C LEU A 653 -6.50 38.48 -29.24
N GLU A 654 -5.60 38.45 -30.23
CA GLU A 654 -5.35 39.58 -31.14
C GLU A 654 -5.35 39.12 -32.63
N PRO A 655 -5.70 40.00 -33.58
CA PRO A 655 -6.13 39.58 -34.93
C PRO A 655 -4.99 39.37 -35.94
N TYR A 656 -5.35 38.69 -37.04
CA TYR A 656 -4.51 38.36 -38.20
C TYR A 656 -3.48 39.42 -38.62
N GLY A 657 -2.19 39.07 -38.54
CA GLY A 657 -1.05 39.80 -39.09
C GLY A 657 -0.12 38.88 -39.87
N LEU A 658 0.21 39.24 -41.11
CA LEU A 658 0.95 38.43 -42.09
C LEU A 658 2.33 37.97 -41.60
N SER A 659 2.68 36.71 -41.91
CA SER A 659 4.04 36.18 -41.80
C SER A 659 4.85 36.42 -43.08
N LEU A 660 6.18 36.59 -42.95
CA LEU A 660 7.31 36.20 -43.84
C LEU A 660 8.64 36.78 -43.23
N PRO A 661 9.85 36.31 -43.62
CA PRO A 661 10.91 36.03 -42.62
C PRO A 661 12.32 36.59 -42.95
N VAL A 662 13.31 36.18 -42.14
CA VAL A 662 14.79 36.43 -42.26
C VAL A 662 15.22 37.86 -41.90
N GLY A 663 16.32 38.10 -41.17
CA GLY A 663 17.24 37.21 -40.44
C GLY A 663 18.57 37.90 -40.05
N MET A 664 19.47 37.15 -39.39
CA MET A 664 20.91 37.43 -39.16
C MET A 664 21.38 38.62 -38.28
N SER A 665 21.90 38.25 -37.10
CA SER A 665 23.28 38.53 -36.63
C SER A 665 23.84 39.95 -36.33
N SER A 666 24.30 40.09 -35.07
CA SER A 666 25.64 40.58 -34.64
C SER A 666 25.97 42.10 -34.54
N CYS A 667 27.09 42.37 -33.83
CA CYS A 667 27.85 43.63 -33.63
C CYS A 667 27.10 44.81 -32.96
N THR A 668 27.32 45.27 -31.70
CA THR A 668 28.51 45.70 -30.92
C THR A 668 28.98 47.17 -31.09
N LEU A 669 29.30 47.79 -29.94
CA LEU A 669 30.20 48.95 -29.69
C LEU A 669 29.67 50.41 -29.80
N THR A 670 29.59 51.02 -28.60
CA THR A 670 30.17 52.32 -28.18
C THR A 670 29.53 53.71 -28.46
N ASP A 671 29.50 54.46 -27.35
CA ASP A 671 29.83 55.89 -27.16
C ASP A 671 28.77 57.01 -27.23
N ARG A 672 28.53 57.61 -26.04
CA ARG A 672 28.32 59.04 -25.71
C ARG A 672 27.26 59.85 -26.50
N GLN A 673 26.41 60.67 -25.86
CA GLN A 673 26.76 61.80 -24.97
C GLN A 673 25.66 62.15 -23.95
N SER A 674 26.00 62.97 -22.95
CA SER A 674 25.09 63.58 -21.95
C SER A 674 24.67 65.02 -22.33
N PRO A 675 23.70 65.65 -21.62
CA PRO A 675 24.01 66.42 -20.38
C PRO A 675 23.13 66.00 -19.16
N THR A 676 23.52 66.12 -17.88
CA THR A 676 23.79 67.33 -17.04
C THR A 676 22.51 68.17 -16.82
N LEU A 677 21.97 68.42 -15.61
CA LEU A 677 22.52 69.05 -14.38
C LEU A 677 21.80 68.52 -13.10
N LEU A 678 22.52 68.11 -12.03
CA LEU A 678 22.82 68.85 -10.78
C LEU A 678 21.60 69.28 -9.91
N SER A 679 21.33 68.65 -8.75
CA SER A 679 21.87 68.93 -7.38
C SER A 679 21.05 70.01 -6.62
N VAL A 680 21.04 70.21 -5.29
CA VAL A 680 21.96 70.00 -4.13
C VAL A 680 21.10 69.91 -2.81
N SER A 681 21.52 69.67 -1.56
CA SER A 681 22.78 69.31 -0.85
C SER A 681 22.48 68.89 0.63
N SER A 682 23.55 68.59 1.40
CA SER A 682 23.69 68.64 2.89
C SER A 682 23.30 67.40 3.74
N GLY A 683 24.10 67.03 4.78
CA GLY A 683 25.46 67.51 5.11
C GLY A 683 26.02 67.06 6.48
N LEU A 684 27.34 67.29 6.68
CA LEU A 684 28.17 67.08 7.90
C LEU A 684 28.49 65.60 8.25
N SER A 685 29.71 65.13 8.57
CA SER A 685 31.07 65.66 8.87
C SER A 685 31.48 65.79 10.35
N GLY A 686 32.62 65.16 10.72
CA GLY A 686 33.54 65.69 11.76
C GLY A 686 34.05 64.73 12.86
N ASN A 687 35.36 64.44 12.82
CA ASN A 687 36.29 64.06 13.94
C ASN A 687 36.00 62.74 14.71
N SER A 688 36.97 61.90 15.14
CA SER A 688 38.39 62.00 15.55
C SER A 688 38.65 62.33 17.02
N THR A 689 38.96 61.29 17.84
CA THR A 689 39.98 61.31 18.92
C THR A 689 40.29 59.89 19.45
N GLU A 690 41.56 59.62 19.73
CA GLU A 690 42.11 58.55 20.61
C GLU A 690 41.89 58.90 22.12
N PRO A 691 42.24 58.09 23.18
CA PRO A 691 43.44 57.23 23.29
C PRO A 691 43.40 55.95 24.20
N SER A 692 44.59 55.31 24.29
CA SER A 692 45.21 54.65 25.48
C SER A 692 44.72 53.30 26.07
N LEU A 693 45.44 52.23 25.71
CA LEU A 693 46.34 51.41 26.56
C LEU A 693 46.08 51.23 28.09
N ARG A 694 45.90 49.96 28.52
CA ARG A 694 46.73 49.16 29.49
C ARG A 694 46.12 47.73 29.60
N THR A 695 46.85 46.60 29.66
CA THR A 695 47.72 46.03 30.73
C THR A 695 46.95 45.86 32.05
N GLU A 696 46.87 44.73 32.77
CA GLU A 696 47.76 43.56 33.03
C GLU A 696 46.94 42.23 33.04
N ALA A 697 47.43 40.97 32.98
CA ALA A 697 48.73 40.30 33.16
C ALA A 697 49.07 39.75 34.58
N SER A 698 48.57 38.55 34.93
CA SER A 698 49.13 37.62 35.95
C SER A 698 48.46 36.23 35.83
N THR A 699 49.15 35.13 35.47
CA THR A 699 49.93 34.19 36.33
C THR A 699 49.10 33.51 37.43
N LEU A 700 48.70 32.23 37.33
CA LEU A 700 49.45 30.94 37.25
C LEU A 700 49.67 30.26 38.63
N VAL A 701 49.03 29.08 38.78
CA VAL A 701 49.61 27.82 39.33
C VAL A 701 49.77 27.66 40.86
N LEU A 702 49.80 26.37 41.26
CA LEU A 702 49.87 25.73 42.59
C LEU A 702 48.50 25.61 43.30
N ASP A 703 47.89 24.44 43.50
CA ASP A 703 48.38 23.10 43.97
C ASP A 703 48.84 23.09 45.43
N GLY A 704 48.58 21.99 46.17
CA GLY A 704 49.22 21.79 47.49
C GLY A 704 48.41 21.17 48.65
N VAL A 705 47.81 19.99 48.45
CA VAL A 705 47.94 18.85 49.39
C VAL A 705 47.84 19.07 50.92
N LYS A 706 46.71 18.64 51.54
CA LYS A 706 46.58 17.64 52.64
C LYS A 706 45.08 17.43 52.96
N ARG A 707 44.55 16.21 53.21
CA ARG A 707 44.73 15.29 54.37
C ARG A 707 44.45 16.02 55.71
N VAL A 708 43.72 15.46 56.67
CA VAL A 708 44.04 14.25 57.46
C VAL A 708 42.79 13.38 57.72
N TRP A 709 43.00 12.08 57.96
CA TRP A 709 41.95 11.14 58.37
C TRP A 709 41.65 11.19 59.89
N GLY A 710 40.40 11.50 60.24
CA GLY A 710 39.54 10.62 61.06
C GLY A 710 39.69 10.49 62.60
N LYS A 711 38.62 9.94 63.18
CA LYS A 711 38.47 9.28 64.50
C LYS A 711 38.71 10.08 65.79
N GLU A 712 37.64 10.75 66.20
CA GLU A 712 36.95 10.41 67.46
C GLU A 712 35.58 9.78 67.06
N GLY A 713 34.78 9.09 67.89
CA GLY A 713 34.88 8.73 69.31
C GLY A 713 33.46 8.35 69.81
N TYR A 714 33.01 7.10 69.60
CA TYR A 714 32.94 6.03 70.62
C TYR A 714 31.77 6.12 71.65
N LEU A 715 30.64 5.44 71.33
CA LEU A 715 29.59 4.96 72.24
C LEU A 715 28.74 6.07 72.98
N SER A 716 27.57 5.79 73.58
CA SER A 716 26.91 4.51 73.90
C SER A 716 25.37 4.60 73.83
N GLN A 717 24.70 3.44 73.79
CA GLN A 717 23.28 3.29 74.17
C GLN A 717 23.12 3.40 75.70
N LYS A 718 21.97 3.88 76.21
CA LYS A 718 20.84 3.03 76.72
C LYS A 718 19.70 3.89 77.31
N GLU A 719 18.50 3.30 77.49
CA GLU A 719 17.28 3.99 77.94
C GLU A 719 17.07 4.05 79.47
N SER A 720 16.20 4.98 79.87
CA SER A 720 15.23 4.82 80.96
C SER A 720 13.99 5.70 80.66
N SER A 721 12.77 5.48 81.17
CA SER A 721 12.01 4.29 81.60
C SER A 721 10.90 4.82 82.53
N GLU A 722 9.62 4.64 82.21
CA GLU A 722 8.60 4.51 83.27
C GLU A 722 7.31 3.80 82.81
N THR A 723 6.85 2.90 83.69
CA THR A 723 5.59 2.14 83.82
C THR A 723 4.32 2.61 83.07
N SER A 724 3.39 1.73 82.65
CA SER A 724 3.11 0.32 83.00
C SER A 724 2.33 -0.41 81.86
N ALA A 725 2.20 -1.75 81.79
CA ALA A 725 2.40 -2.79 82.80
C ALA A 725 2.87 -4.17 82.22
N VAL A 726 3.76 -4.86 82.94
CA VAL A 726 3.64 -6.28 83.43
C VAL A 726 3.32 -7.41 82.40
N VAL A 727 4.10 -8.50 82.21
CA VAL A 727 5.42 -8.93 82.78
C VAL A 727 6.07 -10.11 81.99
N ASP A 728 7.30 -10.50 82.35
CA ASP A 728 8.10 -11.73 82.05
C ASP A 728 8.79 -12.01 80.68
N GLU A 729 10.09 -11.65 80.67
CA GLU A 729 11.32 -12.43 80.35
C GLU A 729 11.51 -13.40 79.15
N LEU A 730 12.38 -12.95 78.23
CA LEU A 730 13.66 -13.56 77.81
C LEU A 730 13.88 -15.10 77.69
N LYS A 731 14.25 -15.48 76.45
CA LYS A 731 15.36 -16.40 76.02
C LYS A 731 15.59 -17.74 76.75
N SER A 732 15.66 -18.79 75.92
CA SER A 732 16.65 -19.87 76.07
C SER A 732 17.37 -20.15 74.75
N VAL A 733 18.56 -20.74 74.83
CA VAL A 733 19.29 -21.33 73.70
C VAL A 733 19.82 -22.67 74.19
N LEU A 734 19.38 -23.78 73.58
CA LEU A 734 20.15 -25.00 73.31
C LEU A 734 19.26 -26.13 72.75
N GLN A 735 19.69 -26.67 71.62
CA GLN A 735 19.86 -28.12 71.41
C GLN A 735 18.68 -29.09 71.67
N SER A 736 18.09 -29.60 70.59
CA SER A 736 18.02 -31.06 70.38
C SER A 736 17.73 -31.41 68.92
N CYS A 737 18.32 -32.52 68.47
CA CYS A 737 17.92 -33.24 67.26
C CYS A 737 17.19 -34.51 67.71
N ASN A 738 16.21 -34.96 66.93
CA ASN A 738 15.71 -36.35 66.79
C ASN A 738 14.67 -36.32 65.64
N GLN A 739 14.71 -37.20 64.63
CA GLN A 739 14.44 -38.65 64.65
C GLN A 739 12.98 -38.98 65.06
N GLU A 740 12.22 -39.80 64.34
CA GLU A 740 12.35 -40.43 63.00
C GLU A 740 11.02 -41.17 62.68
N VAL A 741 10.72 -41.49 61.40
CA VAL A 741 9.78 -42.60 60.97
C VAL A 741 8.28 -42.44 61.38
N ALA A 742 7.22 -42.68 60.59
CA ALA A 742 6.93 -42.98 59.17
C ALA A 742 5.44 -42.57 58.89
N THR A 743 4.72 -42.84 57.79
CA THR A 743 4.79 -43.89 56.75
C THR A 743 3.97 -43.54 55.49
N HIS A 744 4.35 -44.11 54.33
CA HIS A 744 3.58 -44.25 53.08
C HIS A 744 3.30 -43.00 52.19
N ALA A 745 3.05 -43.31 50.91
CA ALA A 745 3.01 -42.46 49.71
C ALA A 745 1.94 -43.07 48.73
N PRO A 746 1.74 -42.66 47.44
CA PRO A 746 2.50 -41.70 46.63
C PRO A 746 1.68 -40.77 45.66
N GLN A 747 2.42 -40.05 44.79
CA GLN A 747 2.04 -39.39 43.53
C GLN A 747 1.22 -38.07 43.55
N PRO A 748 1.37 -37.19 42.53
CA PRO A 748 2.51 -36.98 41.61
C PRO A 748 3.13 -35.56 41.75
N GLN A 749 4.19 -35.28 40.98
CA GLN A 749 4.98 -34.04 41.07
C GLN A 749 4.45 -32.92 40.15
N LEU A 750 4.67 -31.66 40.54
CA LEU A 750 4.80 -30.52 39.61
C LEU A 750 6.27 -30.09 39.51
N GLU A 751 6.66 -29.57 38.35
CA GLU A 751 8.03 -29.14 38.05
C GLU A 751 8.31 -27.70 38.52
N PRO A 752 9.58 -27.34 38.85
CA PRO A 752 9.97 -25.99 39.28
C PRO A 752 10.72 -25.23 38.13
N PRO A 753 11.47 -24.13 38.37
CA PRO A 753 11.24 -22.84 37.73
C PRO A 753 12.12 -22.59 36.48
N HIS A 754 12.07 -23.44 35.47
CA HIS A 754 12.96 -23.35 34.29
C HIS A 754 12.75 -22.06 33.45
N VAL A 755 11.49 -21.66 33.24
CA VAL A 755 11.08 -20.59 32.30
C VAL A 755 11.68 -19.22 32.62
N ASP A 756 11.86 -18.89 33.91
CA ASP A 756 12.39 -17.58 34.31
C ASP A 756 13.89 -17.44 34.02
N GLN A 757 14.64 -18.55 33.98
CA GLN A 757 16.07 -18.55 33.69
C GLN A 757 16.34 -18.30 32.20
N GLU A 758 15.53 -18.89 31.31
CA GLU A 758 15.60 -18.63 29.86
C GLU A 758 15.27 -17.16 29.53
N LYS A 759 14.23 -16.59 30.15
CA LYS A 759 13.88 -15.17 30.00
C LYS A 759 15.00 -14.25 30.49
N GLN A 760 15.70 -14.61 31.57
CA GLN A 760 16.85 -13.84 32.07
C GLN A 760 18.06 -13.89 31.12
N GLN A 761 18.30 -15.02 30.45
CA GLN A 761 19.33 -15.14 29.42
C GLN A 761 18.97 -14.32 28.17
N LEU A 762 17.71 -14.39 27.71
CA LEU A 762 17.22 -13.57 26.61
C LEU A 762 17.29 -12.06 26.95
N ALA A 763 17.05 -11.68 28.21
CA ALA A 763 17.24 -10.31 28.69
C ALA A 763 18.70 -9.87 28.64
N SER A 764 19.65 -10.70 29.12
CA SER A 764 21.06 -10.34 29.00
C SER A 764 21.48 -10.15 27.54
N SER A 765 21.00 -10.98 26.61
CA SER A 765 21.38 -10.93 25.20
C SER A 765 20.72 -9.80 24.40
N LEU A 766 19.44 -9.47 24.66
CA LEU A 766 18.77 -8.38 23.95
C LEU A 766 19.25 -6.98 24.37
N PHE A 767 19.77 -6.84 25.59
CA PHE A 767 20.13 -5.54 26.17
C PHE A 767 21.64 -5.37 26.48
N VAL A 768 22.50 -6.20 25.87
CA VAL A 768 23.98 -6.02 25.94
C VAL A 768 24.37 -4.62 25.45
N GLY A 769 25.41 -4.04 26.07
CA GLY A 769 26.02 -2.78 25.65
C GLY A 769 25.36 -1.51 26.21
N LEU A 770 24.08 -1.56 26.59
CA LEU A 770 23.32 -0.37 27.00
C LEU A 770 23.71 0.20 28.38
N GLY A 771 24.30 -0.62 29.25
CA GLY A 771 24.62 -0.27 30.64
C GLY A 771 26.07 0.17 30.91
N SER A 772 26.91 0.32 29.88
CA SER A 772 28.25 0.90 30.01
C SER A 772 28.20 2.42 29.85
N GLN A 773 29.05 3.17 30.55
CA GLN A 773 28.97 4.65 30.58
C GLN A 773 29.40 5.32 29.26
N ASN A 774 28.50 5.33 28.28
CA ASN A 774 28.48 6.29 27.18
C ASN A 774 27.19 7.12 27.30
N SER A 775 27.31 8.34 27.85
CA SER A 775 26.23 9.32 27.79
C SER A 775 26.17 9.91 26.37
N ILE A 776 25.39 9.28 25.49
CA ILE A 776 25.26 9.70 24.08
C ILE A 776 24.41 10.97 24.00
N SER A 777 25.04 12.13 24.15
CA SER A 777 24.47 13.39 23.72
C SER A 777 24.40 13.42 22.19
N LEU A 778 23.20 13.22 21.62
CA LEU A 778 22.96 13.21 20.16
C LEU A 778 23.10 14.57 19.45
N LEU A 779 23.88 15.50 20.01
CA LEU A 779 24.48 16.63 19.30
C LEU A 779 26.00 16.61 19.53
N GLU A 780 26.76 16.72 18.44
CA GLU A 780 28.23 16.90 18.38
C GLU A 780 29.13 15.88 19.10
N LYS A 781 29.36 14.70 18.48
CA LYS A 781 30.65 14.41 17.78
C LYS A 781 30.72 13.01 17.16
N THR A 782 31.74 12.83 16.32
CA THR A 782 31.95 11.70 15.42
C THR A 782 32.19 10.37 16.14
N GLU A 783 31.34 9.37 15.90
CA GLU A 783 31.60 7.99 16.34
C GLU A 783 32.80 7.36 15.61
N ALA A 784 33.62 6.64 16.38
CA ALA A 784 34.65 5.76 15.84
C ALA A 784 34.01 4.67 14.93
N PRO A 785 34.70 4.23 13.87
CA PRO A 785 34.17 3.23 12.96
C PRO A 785 34.22 1.81 13.57
N ALA A 786 33.06 1.18 13.70
CA ALA A 786 32.91 -0.24 13.34
C ALA A 786 33.33 -0.43 11.86
N PRO A 787 33.64 -1.65 11.35
CA PRO A 787 34.07 -1.82 9.96
C PRO A 787 33.03 -1.21 8.99
N ARG A 788 33.42 -0.15 8.27
CA ARG A 788 32.53 0.60 7.37
C ARG A 788 32.82 0.21 5.92
N PHE A 789 31.83 -0.36 5.25
CA PHE A 789 31.72 -0.36 3.80
C PHE A 789 31.50 1.09 3.28
N ARG A 790 32.57 1.90 3.30
CA ARG A 790 32.64 3.18 2.57
C ARG A 790 34.05 3.78 2.53
N ARG A 791 34.62 3.86 1.33
CA ARG A 791 35.93 4.49 1.09
C ARG A 791 35.95 5.98 1.44
N LYS A 792 37.09 6.43 1.99
CA LYS A 792 37.45 7.86 2.03
C LYS A 792 38.22 8.23 0.77
N HIS A 793 37.75 9.24 0.04
CA HIS A 793 38.57 9.88 -1.00
C HIS A 793 39.86 10.45 -0.39
N ARG A 794 41.00 10.02 -0.92
CA ARG A 794 42.29 10.71 -0.81
C ARG A 794 42.69 11.16 -2.21
N HIS A 795 42.61 12.47 -2.47
CA HIS A 795 43.42 13.06 -3.52
C HIS A 795 44.89 13.01 -3.08
N HIS A 796 45.77 12.63 -3.99
CA HIS A 796 47.22 12.65 -3.74
C HIS A 796 47.92 13.32 -4.93
N GLU A 797 47.92 14.65 -4.93
CA GLU A 797 48.79 15.43 -5.81
C GLU A 797 50.20 15.53 -5.21
N SER A 798 51.21 15.53 -6.07
CA SER A 798 52.59 15.85 -5.70
C SER A 798 53.37 16.29 -6.96
N ALA A 799 54.28 17.27 -6.92
CA ALA A 799 54.51 18.28 -5.87
C ALA A 799 55.32 19.48 -6.42
N ALA A 800 54.97 20.71 -6.04
CA ALA A 800 55.82 21.93 -6.02
C ALA A 800 55.05 23.09 -5.35
N SER A 801 55.63 24.05 -4.62
CA SER A 801 56.94 24.08 -3.91
C SER A 801 56.99 25.25 -2.91
N SER A 802 57.67 25.04 -1.76
CA SER A 802 58.31 26.03 -0.85
C SER A 802 57.52 27.07 -0.01
N SER A 803 57.95 27.16 1.26
CA SER A 803 58.10 28.36 2.14
C SER A 803 56.89 29.08 2.78
N SER A 804 56.46 28.55 3.94
CA SER A 804 56.49 29.21 5.28
C SER A 804 55.96 30.64 5.49
N SER A 805 54.95 30.83 6.37
CA SER A 805 55.12 31.10 7.82
C SER A 805 53.90 31.77 8.50
N SER A 806 53.74 31.56 9.82
CA SER A 806 52.96 32.38 10.78
C SER A 806 51.50 32.79 10.47
N SER A 807 50.55 32.09 11.13
CA SER A 807 49.71 32.58 12.26
C SER A 807 49.03 33.97 12.16
N THR A 808 47.79 34.19 12.65
CA THR A 808 47.12 33.57 13.83
C THR A 808 45.62 33.94 13.86
N ARG A 809 44.86 33.34 14.79
CA ARG A 809 43.58 33.83 15.38
C ARG A 809 42.31 33.67 14.53
N GLU A 810 41.26 33.05 15.08
CA GLU A 810 40.09 33.62 15.81
C GLU A 810 39.15 34.41 14.85
N THR A 811 37.82 34.31 14.91
CA THR A 811 36.91 33.69 15.91
C THR A 811 35.59 33.20 15.28
N SER A 812 34.79 32.51 16.08
CA SER A 812 33.34 32.27 15.98
C SER A 812 32.50 33.17 15.04
N THR A 813 31.56 32.58 14.31
CA THR A 813 30.13 32.65 14.69
C THR A 813 29.28 31.60 13.96
N ASP A 814 28.19 31.21 14.62
CA ASP A 814 26.82 30.95 14.16
C ASP A 814 26.55 31.09 12.63
N SER A 815 25.65 30.32 12.01
CA SER A 815 24.56 29.44 12.51
C SER A 815 24.26 28.34 11.45
N SER A 816 23.55 27.23 11.72
CA SER A 816 22.10 27.13 12.00
C SER A 816 21.24 27.84 10.91
N GLN A 817 20.18 27.24 10.34
CA GLN A 817 19.41 26.07 10.78
C GLN A 817 18.70 25.32 9.62
N SER A 818 18.06 24.21 10.00
CA SER A 818 16.99 23.45 9.32
C SER A 818 16.32 24.09 8.09
N SER A 819 16.27 23.47 6.90
CA SER A 819 15.78 22.13 6.52
C SER A 819 14.25 21.96 6.47
N ARG A 820 13.76 21.44 5.32
CA ARG A 820 12.51 20.67 5.14
C ARG A 820 11.22 21.53 5.24
N ARG A 821 10.03 21.06 4.82
CA ARG A 821 9.47 19.69 4.72
C ARG A 821 8.18 19.67 3.86
N ARG A 822 7.54 18.49 3.73
CA ARG A 822 6.08 18.24 3.53
C ARG A 822 5.46 18.38 2.11
N THR A 823 4.46 17.59 1.68
CA THR A 823 3.94 16.23 2.05
C THR A 823 2.79 15.78 1.10
N ASP A 824 2.50 14.46 1.04
CA ASP A 824 1.21 13.76 0.73
C ASP A 824 0.56 13.96 -0.68
N ALA A 825 -0.46 13.20 -1.19
CA ALA A 825 -1.32 12.12 -0.63
C ALA A 825 -2.12 11.28 -1.69
N LEU A 826 -2.46 10.00 -1.36
CA LEU A 826 -3.67 9.18 -1.71
C LEU A 826 -3.99 8.82 -3.21
N TYR A 827 -4.82 7.84 -3.62
CA TYR A 827 -5.77 6.83 -3.02
C TYR A 827 -5.39 5.38 -3.53
N ASP A 828 -5.91 4.19 -3.15
CA ASP A 828 -7.18 3.61 -2.59
C ASP A 828 -8.34 3.33 -3.62
N SER A 829 -9.16 2.24 -3.60
CA SER A 829 -9.18 0.95 -2.83
C SER A 829 -10.26 -0.07 -3.34
N LEU A 830 -10.52 -1.18 -2.60
CA LEU A 830 -11.67 -2.15 -2.62
C LEU A 830 -11.65 -3.32 -3.65
N LEU A 831 -12.16 -4.57 -3.47
CA LEU A 831 -12.68 -5.50 -2.39
C LEU A 831 -12.64 -6.96 -3.00
N GLU A 832 -13.15 -8.15 -2.58
CA GLU A 832 -13.98 -8.85 -1.54
C GLU A 832 -13.71 -10.40 -1.77
N GLU A 833 -13.89 -11.47 -0.96
CA GLU A 833 -14.32 -11.74 0.44
C GLU A 833 -13.66 -13.04 1.07
N GLU A 834 -14.30 -14.23 1.08
CA GLU A 834 -13.92 -15.55 1.75
C GLU A 834 -14.49 -16.77 0.89
N PRO A 835 -14.24 -18.11 1.11
CA PRO A 835 -14.05 -18.83 2.40
C PRO A 835 -13.20 -20.15 2.53
N VAL A 836 -12.79 -20.46 3.78
CA VAL A 836 -12.75 -21.79 4.49
C VAL A 836 -12.15 -23.07 3.85
N THR A 837 -11.18 -23.72 4.55
CA THR A 837 -11.20 -25.18 4.90
C THR A 837 -10.20 -25.60 6.00
N HIS A 838 -10.46 -26.73 6.70
CA HIS A 838 -9.64 -27.33 7.77
C HIS A 838 -8.57 -28.32 7.25
N PRO A 839 -7.48 -28.58 8.02
CA PRO A 839 -7.36 -29.84 8.81
C PRO A 839 -6.58 -29.66 10.15
N GLN A 840 -6.46 -30.59 11.12
CA GLN A 840 -7.14 -31.86 11.45
C GLN A 840 -6.87 -32.25 12.93
N ASP A 841 -7.75 -33.07 13.51
CA ASP A 841 -7.53 -34.05 14.61
C ASP A 841 -7.03 -33.56 16.01
N SER A 842 -7.20 -34.28 17.13
CA SER A 842 -7.66 -35.66 17.33
C SER A 842 -8.41 -35.87 18.67
N ASN A 843 -9.27 -36.91 18.73
CA ASN A 843 -9.71 -37.67 19.93
C ASN A 843 -10.47 -36.91 21.06
N HIS A 844 -11.53 -37.43 21.68
CA HIS A 844 -11.79 -38.79 22.16
C HIS A 844 -13.30 -39.14 22.28
N THR A 845 -13.62 -40.45 22.27
CA THR A 845 -14.71 -41.21 22.96
C THR A 845 -15.98 -40.51 23.49
N SER A 846 -17.19 -41.08 23.50
CA SER A 846 -17.83 -42.32 22.99
C SER A 846 -19.35 -42.18 23.33
N THR A 847 -20.36 -42.95 22.88
CA THR A 847 -20.60 -44.41 23.00
C THR A 847 -22.04 -44.70 22.52
N LEU A 848 -22.43 -45.99 22.45
CA LEU A 848 -23.80 -46.53 22.54
C LEU A 848 -24.72 -46.45 21.31
N MET A 849 -25.62 -47.44 21.24
CA MET A 849 -26.50 -47.78 20.12
C MET A 849 -27.98 -47.76 20.54
N SER A 850 -28.88 -47.87 19.56
CA SER A 850 -30.31 -48.26 19.70
C SER A 850 -31.23 -47.20 20.34
N THR A 851 -32.54 -47.17 20.10
CA THR A 851 -33.46 -48.22 19.60
C THR A 851 -34.42 -47.74 18.48
N THR A 852 -35.12 -48.70 17.87
CA THR A 852 -36.18 -48.55 16.87
C THR A 852 -37.54 -48.14 17.48
N VAL A 853 -38.53 -47.76 16.64
CA VAL A 853 -39.85 -48.47 16.52
C VAL A 853 -40.77 -47.85 15.43
N ASN A 854 -41.05 -48.69 14.41
CA ASN A 854 -42.20 -48.88 13.50
C ASN A 854 -43.33 -47.84 13.27
N GLY A 855 -43.66 -47.67 11.98
CA GLY A 855 -45.02 -47.93 11.42
C GLY A 855 -45.83 -46.73 10.87
N SER A 856 -46.78 -46.89 9.92
CA SER A 856 -47.08 -48.03 9.01
C SER A 856 -48.11 -47.65 7.91
N CYS A 857 -48.14 -48.43 6.82
CA CYS A 857 -49.25 -48.61 5.84
C CYS A 857 -49.61 -47.54 4.77
N ASP A 858 -49.96 -48.08 3.60
CA ASP A 858 -50.64 -47.49 2.43
C ASP A 858 -52.05 -46.92 2.74
N THR A 859 -52.71 -46.07 1.93
CA THR A 859 -53.39 -46.51 0.68
C THR A 859 -54.09 -45.36 -0.12
N THR A 860 -54.09 -45.51 -1.47
CA THR A 860 -55.15 -45.16 -2.47
C THR A 860 -55.67 -43.71 -2.73
N ARG A 861 -55.91 -43.44 -4.04
CA ARG A 861 -56.77 -42.38 -4.62
C ARG A 861 -58.27 -42.58 -4.29
N PRO A 862 -59.13 -41.54 -4.31
CA PRO A 862 -59.86 -41.08 -5.53
C PRO A 862 -59.76 -39.53 -5.73
N SER A 863 -59.84 -38.85 -6.88
CA SER A 863 -60.53 -38.94 -8.19
C SER A 863 -61.81 -38.09 -8.33
N GLN A 864 -61.81 -37.13 -9.28
CA GLN A 864 -62.97 -36.50 -9.97
C GLN A 864 -63.85 -35.52 -9.14
N THR A 865 -64.60 -34.52 -9.69
CA THR A 865 -64.99 -34.17 -11.09
C THR A 865 -65.48 -32.70 -11.26
N THR A 866 -65.57 -32.20 -12.52
CA THR A 866 -66.50 -31.14 -13.05
C THR A 866 -66.43 -29.69 -12.50
N ASN A 867 -66.73 -28.59 -13.23
CA ASN A 867 -67.05 -28.26 -14.66
C ASN A 867 -66.67 -26.76 -14.91
N GLY A 868 -66.21 -26.31 -16.10
CA GLY A 868 -67.01 -25.82 -17.25
C GLY A 868 -67.24 -24.28 -17.18
N LEU A 869 -67.31 -23.45 -18.23
CA LEU A 869 -67.28 -23.53 -19.72
C LEU A 869 -66.48 -22.28 -20.25
N GLY A 870 -66.08 -22.08 -21.52
CA GLY A 870 -66.14 -22.88 -22.76
C GLY A 870 -65.85 -22.03 -24.03
N GLU A 871 -65.81 -22.68 -25.21
CA GLU A 871 -65.89 -22.13 -26.59
C GLU A 871 -64.70 -21.27 -27.15
N ASN A 872 -64.25 -21.38 -28.43
CA ASN A 872 -64.60 -22.32 -29.52
C ASN A 872 -63.54 -22.42 -30.66
N GLU A 873 -63.48 -23.59 -31.33
CA GLU A 873 -63.13 -23.88 -32.77
C GLU A 873 -61.75 -23.43 -33.36
N ALA A 874 -61.13 -24.03 -34.42
CA ALA A 874 -61.15 -25.32 -35.17
C ALA A 874 -60.14 -25.17 -36.36
N ASP A 875 -59.50 -26.12 -37.08
CA ASP A 875 -59.08 -27.56 -37.00
C ASP A 875 -57.85 -27.67 -38.01
N THR A 876 -57.27 -28.74 -38.62
CA THR A 876 -57.53 -30.19 -38.86
C THR A 876 -56.21 -30.95 -39.25
N ALA A 877 -56.16 -32.27 -39.02
CA ALA A 877 -55.51 -33.35 -39.82
C ALA A 877 -54.02 -33.32 -40.30
N ASP A 878 -53.17 -34.09 -39.62
CA ASP A 878 -52.56 -35.40 -40.03
C ASP A 878 -51.97 -35.67 -41.45
N ARG A 879 -50.88 -36.48 -41.49
CA ARG A 879 -50.30 -37.36 -42.55
C ARG A 879 -49.14 -36.94 -43.48
N LEU A 880 -48.03 -37.67 -43.28
CA LEU A 880 -47.20 -38.45 -44.24
C LEU A 880 -46.54 -37.81 -45.49
N LEU A 881 -45.23 -38.05 -45.59
CA LEU A 881 -44.41 -38.37 -46.79
C LEU A 881 -44.41 -37.41 -47.99
N ILE A 882 -43.20 -37.01 -48.44
CA ILE A 882 -42.63 -37.28 -49.78
C ILE A 882 -41.24 -36.63 -49.94
N ARG A 883 -40.33 -37.31 -50.65
CA ARG A 883 -39.02 -36.81 -51.13
C ARG A 883 -39.15 -36.30 -52.58
N PRO A 884 -38.36 -35.32 -53.00
CA PRO A 884 -37.80 -35.34 -54.37
C PRO A 884 -36.26 -35.37 -54.36
N ASP A 885 -35.68 -35.75 -55.49
CA ASP A 885 -34.27 -36.13 -55.62
C ASP A 885 -33.35 -35.09 -56.29
N ALA A 886 -32.09 -35.49 -56.44
CA ALA A 886 -30.91 -34.85 -57.00
C ALA A 886 -31.04 -34.26 -58.45
N PRO A 887 -30.01 -33.56 -58.96
CA PRO A 887 -28.80 -34.23 -59.49
C PRO A 887 -27.54 -33.93 -58.67
N ALA A 888 -26.54 -34.80 -58.49
CA ALA A 888 -25.94 -35.88 -59.30
C ALA A 888 -24.71 -35.44 -60.14
N ASP A 889 -23.74 -36.36 -60.26
CA ASP A 889 -22.35 -36.21 -60.75
C ASP A 889 -21.42 -35.33 -59.88
N GLN A 890 -20.17 -35.71 -59.57
CA GLN A 890 -19.36 -36.85 -60.01
C GLN A 890 -18.55 -37.46 -58.84
N ALA A 891 -18.02 -38.69 -59.00
CA ALA A 891 -17.55 -39.52 -57.90
C ALA A 891 -16.05 -39.88 -57.92
N SER A 892 -15.50 -40.16 -56.74
CA SER A 892 -14.32 -41.03 -56.55
C SER A 892 -14.55 -41.95 -55.34
N VAL A 893 -14.01 -43.17 -55.39
CA VAL A 893 -14.49 -44.31 -54.57
C VAL A 893 -13.65 -44.51 -53.32
N ALA A 894 -14.31 -44.84 -52.19
CA ALA A 894 -13.69 -45.16 -50.91
C ALA A 894 -13.30 -46.65 -50.79
N PRO A 895 -12.33 -47.00 -49.92
CA PRO A 895 -12.28 -48.32 -49.30
C PRO A 895 -13.28 -48.37 -48.13
N GLN A 896 -14.24 -49.28 -48.18
CA GLN A 896 -15.04 -49.63 -47.00
C GLN A 896 -14.22 -50.53 -46.07
N ASN A 897 -14.28 -50.26 -44.78
CA ASN A 897 -14.18 -51.29 -43.74
C ASN A 897 -15.26 -51.01 -42.69
N GLY A 898 -15.92 -52.07 -42.22
CA GLY A 898 -17.15 -51.94 -41.42
C GLY A 898 -16.91 -51.41 -40.02
N CYS A 899 -17.81 -50.54 -39.56
CA CYS A 899 -17.95 -50.20 -38.15
C CYS A 899 -18.69 -51.35 -37.43
N PRO A 900 -18.13 -51.93 -36.35
CA PRO A 900 -18.90 -52.73 -35.41
C PRO A 900 -19.65 -51.80 -34.44
N ASP A 901 -20.96 -52.04 -34.30
CA ASP A 901 -21.88 -51.62 -33.23
C ASP A 901 -21.54 -50.31 -32.47
N THR A 902 -22.25 -49.23 -32.81
CA THR A 902 -22.21 -47.96 -32.06
C THR A 902 -22.62 -48.14 -30.60
N THR A 903 -21.67 -47.99 -29.68
CA THR A 903 -21.96 -47.54 -28.31
C THR A 903 -22.49 -46.11 -28.38
N VAL A 904 -23.69 -45.87 -27.87
CA VAL A 904 -24.22 -44.51 -27.76
C VAL A 904 -23.47 -43.82 -26.63
N LEU A 905 -22.65 -42.82 -26.98
CA LEU A 905 -21.91 -42.00 -26.01
C LEU A 905 -22.90 -41.13 -25.22
N HIS A 906 -23.48 -41.71 -24.18
CA HIS A 906 -24.38 -41.01 -23.27
C HIS A 906 -23.61 -39.94 -22.51
N LEU A 907 -24.01 -38.69 -22.72
CA LEU A 907 -23.61 -37.59 -21.87
C LEU A 907 -24.35 -37.76 -20.52
N PRO A 908 -23.72 -37.46 -19.37
CA PRO A 908 -24.45 -37.42 -18.11
C PRO A 908 -25.64 -36.46 -18.19
N SER A 909 -26.81 -36.88 -17.70
CA SER A 909 -28.08 -36.13 -17.83
C SER A 909 -28.05 -34.71 -17.24
N GLU A 910 -27.09 -34.40 -16.38
CA GLU A 910 -26.77 -33.07 -15.86
C GLU A 910 -26.28 -32.08 -16.95
N LEU A 911 -25.89 -32.58 -18.13
CA LEU A 911 -25.21 -31.85 -19.19
C LEU A 911 -25.93 -31.91 -20.55
N GLU A 912 -27.01 -32.68 -20.68
CA GLU A 912 -27.72 -32.85 -21.97
C GLU A 912 -28.45 -31.57 -22.42
N ASP A 913 -28.89 -30.73 -21.47
CA ASP A 913 -29.56 -29.44 -21.72
C ASP A 913 -28.57 -28.28 -22.03
N LEU A 914 -27.25 -28.52 -22.00
CA LEU A 914 -26.23 -27.46 -22.15
C LEU A 914 -25.67 -27.40 -23.58
N PRO A 915 -25.37 -26.19 -24.10
CA PRO A 915 -24.76 -26.04 -25.41
C PRO A 915 -23.36 -26.69 -25.44
N ARG A 916 -23.11 -27.53 -26.45
CA ARG A 916 -21.88 -28.31 -26.61
C ARG A 916 -21.34 -28.27 -28.03
N SER A 917 -20.06 -28.57 -28.21
CA SER A 917 -19.50 -28.92 -29.51
C SER A 917 -19.88 -30.34 -29.91
N ASP A 918 -19.69 -30.68 -31.18
CA ASP A 918 -19.62 -32.07 -31.64
C ASP A 918 -18.55 -32.86 -30.87
N VAL A 919 -18.71 -34.19 -30.87
CA VAL A 919 -17.74 -35.12 -30.29
C VAL A 919 -16.63 -35.38 -31.32
N ILE A 920 -15.39 -35.07 -30.94
CA ILE A 920 -14.20 -35.19 -31.78
C ILE A 920 -13.36 -36.36 -31.25
N SER A 921 -13.06 -37.34 -32.11
CA SER A 921 -12.10 -38.40 -31.79
C SER A 921 -10.69 -37.82 -31.73
N LEU A 922 -9.97 -38.05 -30.62
CA LEU A 922 -8.62 -37.53 -30.40
C LEU A 922 -7.55 -38.58 -30.74
N THR A 923 -7.77 -39.84 -30.34
CA THR A 923 -6.86 -40.96 -30.61
C THR A 923 -7.56 -42.30 -30.36
N SER A 924 -7.01 -43.38 -30.90
CA SER A 924 -7.52 -44.75 -30.68
C SER A 924 -6.42 -45.78 -30.88
N ASP A 925 -6.37 -46.77 -29.99
CA ASP A 925 -5.51 -47.95 -30.08
C ASP A 925 -6.39 -49.24 -30.15
N PRO A 926 -5.84 -50.47 -30.16
CA PRO A 926 -6.63 -51.70 -30.32
C PRO A 926 -7.39 -52.11 -29.04
N HIS A 927 -7.33 -51.33 -27.95
CA HIS A 927 -7.95 -51.61 -26.67
C HIS A 927 -8.83 -50.44 -26.16
N LEU A 928 -8.45 -49.20 -26.45
CA LEU A 928 -9.14 -48.01 -25.98
C LEU A 928 -9.23 -46.94 -27.08
N SER A 929 -10.37 -46.27 -27.15
CA SER A 929 -10.57 -45.05 -27.95
C SER A 929 -10.90 -43.86 -27.06
N VAL A 930 -10.34 -42.69 -27.42
CA VAL A 930 -10.46 -41.45 -26.65
C VAL A 930 -11.04 -40.35 -27.53
N SER A 931 -12.19 -39.82 -27.14
CA SER A 931 -12.87 -38.70 -27.81
C SER A 931 -13.15 -37.57 -26.81
N CYS A 932 -13.41 -36.35 -27.28
CA CYS A 932 -13.84 -35.25 -26.41
C CYS A 932 -15.01 -34.44 -26.99
N CYS A 933 -15.75 -33.75 -26.11
CA CYS A 933 -16.58 -32.62 -26.50
C CYS A 933 -16.40 -31.46 -25.50
N ARG A 934 -16.59 -30.23 -25.99
CA ARG A 934 -16.61 -29.01 -25.18
C ARG A 934 -18.06 -28.75 -24.75
N VAL A 935 -18.32 -28.55 -23.45
CA VAL A 935 -19.64 -28.14 -22.94
C VAL A 935 -19.50 -26.73 -22.34
N TYR A 936 -20.32 -25.81 -22.82
CA TYR A 936 -20.21 -24.39 -22.53
C TYR A 936 -21.21 -23.98 -21.44
N ARG A 937 -20.73 -23.69 -20.23
CA ARG A 937 -21.54 -23.08 -19.17
C ARG A 937 -21.31 -21.56 -19.14
N GLU A 938 -22.11 -20.82 -18.40
CA GLU A 938 -21.92 -19.36 -18.22
C GLU A 938 -20.74 -19.01 -17.30
N ASP A 939 -20.42 -19.92 -16.38
CA ASP A 939 -19.37 -19.84 -15.36
C ASP A 939 -18.07 -20.55 -15.76
N ALA A 940 -18.14 -21.57 -16.62
CA ALA A 940 -17.01 -22.43 -16.97
C ALA A 940 -17.02 -22.92 -18.42
N LEU A 941 -15.85 -23.40 -18.87
CA LEU A 941 -15.73 -24.32 -20.00
C LEU A 941 -15.44 -25.71 -19.44
N LEU A 942 -16.29 -26.69 -19.75
CA LEU A 942 -16.05 -28.10 -19.43
C LEU A 942 -15.47 -28.81 -20.65
N LEU A 943 -14.28 -29.40 -20.51
CA LEU A 943 -13.79 -30.42 -21.43
C LEU A 943 -14.23 -31.79 -20.90
N VAL A 944 -15.06 -32.47 -21.69
CA VAL A 944 -15.57 -33.81 -21.39
C VAL A 944 -14.82 -34.81 -22.26
N LEU A 945 -14.16 -35.79 -21.64
CA LEU A 945 -13.36 -36.82 -22.29
C LEU A 945 -14.05 -38.18 -22.14
N PHE A 946 -14.27 -38.87 -23.25
CA PHE A 946 -14.84 -40.21 -23.32
C PHE A 946 -13.72 -41.22 -23.52
N ALA A 947 -13.59 -42.17 -22.61
CA ALA A 947 -12.66 -43.30 -22.72
C ALA A 947 -13.48 -44.59 -22.92
N CYS A 948 -13.40 -45.17 -24.12
CA CYS A 948 -14.29 -46.26 -24.55
C CYS A 948 -13.48 -47.51 -24.85
N ASN A 949 -13.76 -48.61 -24.15
CA ASN A 949 -13.10 -49.90 -24.33
C ASN A 949 -13.57 -50.55 -25.63
N THR A 950 -12.66 -50.76 -26.58
CA THR A 950 -12.97 -51.35 -27.89
C THR A 950 -12.96 -52.88 -27.87
N THR A 951 -12.64 -53.50 -26.73
CA THR A 951 -12.59 -54.96 -26.55
C THR A 951 -13.72 -55.49 -25.69
N GLU A 952 -13.96 -56.80 -25.75
CA GLU A 952 -14.92 -57.49 -24.88
C GLU A 952 -14.34 -57.84 -23.49
N THR A 953 -13.05 -57.54 -23.27
CA THR A 953 -12.35 -57.79 -22.01
C THR A 953 -12.28 -56.52 -21.15
N PRO A 954 -12.61 -56.55 -19.85
CA PRO A 954 -12.38 -55.41 -18.97
C PRO A 954 -10.91 -55.00 -18.89
N LEU A 955 -10.67 -53.69 -18.98
CA LEU A 955 -9.43 -53.01 -18.63
C LEU A 955 -9.43 -52.66 -17.14
N ARG A 956 -8.25 -52.45 -16.55
CA ARG A 956 -8.07 -52.03 -15.15
C ARG A 956 -7.21 -50.79 -15.03
N ASP A 957 -7.31 -50.14 -13.87
CA ASP A 957 -6.51 -48.98 -13.47
C ASP A 957 -6.39 -47.94 -14.60
N VAL A 958 -7.53 -47.59 -15.19
CA VAL A 958 -7.63 -46.61 -16.28
C VAL A 958 -7.53 -45.22 -15.65
N ALA A 959 -6.41 -44.54 -15.86
CA ALA A 959 -6.16 -43.19 -15.36
C ALA A 959 -5.98 -42.22 -16.53
N VAL A 960 -6.83 -41.20 -16.59
CA VAL A 960 -6.78 -40.10 -17.56
C VAL A 960 -6.12 -38.88 -16.90
N GLU A 961 -4.97 -38.49 -17.45
CA GLU A 961 -4.23 -37.30 -17.07
C GLU A 961 -4.33 -36.27 -18.19
N LEU A 962 -4.57 -35.00 -17.82
CA LEU A 962 -4.65 -33.87 -18.73
C LEU A 962 -3.67 -32.80 -18.28
N SER A 963 -2.89 -32.28 -19.23
CA SER A 963 -1.89 -31.23 -19.04
C SER A 963 -2.10 -30.10 -20.05
N CYS A 964 -1.95 -28.87 -19.58
CA CYS A 964 -1.93 -27.64 -20.36
C CYS A 964 -1.01 -26.67 -19.60
N GLU A 965 -0.30 -25.78 -20.28
CA GLU A 965 0.58 -24.80 -19.62
C GLU A 965 -0.10 -23.43 -19.47
N GLU A 966 -1.07 -23.16 -20.34
CA GLU A 966 -1.69 -21.86 -20.60
C GLU A 966 -3.11 -21.74 -20.02
N LEU A 967 -3.60 -22.79 -19.34
CA LEU A 967 -4.93 -22.88 -18.76
C LEU A 967 -4.86 -23.42 -17.33
N GLU A 968 -5.64 -22.84 -16.44
CA GLU A 968 -5.94 -23.47 -15.15
C GLU A 968 -6.97 -24.58 -15.35
N MET A 969 -6.80 -25.70 -14.63
CA MET A 969 -7.60 -26.89 -14.83
C MET A 969 -7.99 -27.55 -13.51
N ALA A 970 -9.28 -27.81 -13.31
CA ALA A 970 -9.81 -28.54 -12.17
C ALA A 970 -10.50 -29.83 -12.65
N SER A 971 -10.08 -30.98 -12.11
CA SER A 971 -10.76 -32.26 -12.35
C SER A 971 -12.06 -32.36 -11.54
N LEU A 972 -13.16 -32.77 -12.20
CA LEU A 972 -14.46 -32.98 -11.55
C LEU A 972 -14.91 -34.45 -11.70
N ARG A 973 -14.24 -35.31 -10.93
CA ARG A 973 -14.41 -36.78 -10.85
C ARG A 973 -14.08 -37.54 -12.15
N GLY A 974 -13.83 -38.84 -11.97
CA GLY A 974 -13.71 -39.81 -13.07
C GLY A 974 -12.33 -39.97 -13.69
N ASN A 975 -11.31 -39.20 -13.27
CA ASN A 975 -9.95 -39.30 -13.82
C ASN A 975 -9.26 -40.64 -13.56
N VAL A 976 -9.69 -41.42 -12.55
CA VAL A 976 -9.13 -42.75 -12.27
C VAL A 976 -10.27 -43.74 -12.07
N MET A 977 -10.18 -44.88 -12.74
CA MET A 977 -11.18 -45.96 -12.74
C MET A 977 -10.48 -47.30 -12.51
N GLU A 978 -10.80 -47.99 -11.42
CA GLU A 978 -10.23 -49.32 -11.10
C GLU A 978 -10.51 -50.35 -12.20
N ARG A 979 -11.63 -50.18 -12.94
CA ARG A 979 -12.08 -51.06 -14.01
C ARG A 979 -12.93 -50.30 -15.04
N LEU A 980 -12.77 -50.65 -16.31
CA LEU A 980 -13.67 -50.29 -17.40
C LEU A 980 -14.08 -51.58 -18.12
N ASP A 981 -15.37 -51.88 -18.17
CA ASP A 981 -15.87 -53.16 -18.71
C ASP A 981 -15.84 -53.24 -20.24
N GLY A 982 -16.04 -54.44 -20.78
CA GLY A 982 -15.96 -54.70 -22.22
C GLY A 982 -17.06 -54.00 -23.01
N ARG A 983 -16.71 -53.30 -24.10
CA ARG A 983 -17.59 -52.42 -24.89
C ARG A 983 -18.29 -51.30 -24.08
N ASP A 984 -17.73 -50.88 -22.94
CA ASP A 984 -18.26 -49.79 -22.11
C ASP A 984 -17.48 -48.47 -22.28
N SER A 985 -18.07 -47.35 -21.86
CA SER A 985 -17.50 -46.00 -21.99
C SER A 985 -17.60 -45.19 -20.70
N SER A 986 -16.45 -44.70 -20.21
CA SER A 986 -16.37 -43.78 -19.07
C SER A 986 -16.21 -42.33 -19.53
N VAL A 987 -16.55 -41.39 -18.63
CA VAL A 987 -16.59 -39.95 -18.87
C VAL A 987 -15.81 -39.20 -17.80
N CYS A 988 -14.64 -38.65 -18.17
CA CYS A 988 -13.84 -37.77 -17.32
C CYS A 988 -14.21 -36.30 -17.60
N ARG A 989 -14.21 -35.44 -16.57
CA ARG A 989 -14.61 -34.03 -16.69
C ARG A 989 -13.51 -33.09 -16.16
N TYR A 990 -13.16 -32.07 -16.93
CA TYR A 990 -12.24 -31.01 -16.51
C TYR A 990 -12.90 -29.64 -16.72
N THR A 991 -12.96 -28.82 -15.68
CA THR A 991 -13.17 -27.37 -15.83
C THR A 991 -11.87 -26.73 -16.29
N LEU A 992 -11.95 -25.91 -17.32
CA LEU A 992 -10.83 -25.15 -17.88
C LEU A 992 -11.10 -23.65 -17.73
N LEU A 993 -10.11 -22.90 -17.24
CA LEU A 993 -10.15 -21.45 -17.12
C LEU A 993 -8.94 -20.81 -17.84
N MET A 994 -9.20 -19.72 -18.55
CA MET A 994 -8.19 -18.94 -19.27
C MET A 994 -8.00 -17.60 -18.56
N GLU A 995 -7.00 -17.50 -17.68
CA GLU A 995 -6.58 -16.21 -17.10
C GLU A 995 -5.97 -15.30 -18.19
N ARG A 996 -4.97 -15.83 -18.89
CA ARG A 996 -4.20 -15.11 -19.92
C ARG A 996 -4.76 -15.51 -21.28
N PRO A 997 -5.28 -14.56 -22.08
CA PRO A 997 -5.87 -14.88 -23.37
C PRO A 997 -4.80 -15.27 -24.38
N HIS A 998 -4.94 -16.46 -24.95
CA HIS A 998 -4.14 -16.96 -26.06
C HIS A 998 -5.04 -17.31 -27.23
N ILE A 999 -4.62 -17.00 -28.46
CA ILE A 999 -5.40 -17.20 -29.71
C ILE A 999 -5.87 -18.66 -29.82
N GLN A 1000 -4.93 -19.58 -29.66
CA GLN A 1000 -5.13 -21.02 -29.65
C GLN A 1000 -4.16 -21.66 -28.64
N VAL A 1001 -4.67 -22.63 -27.89
CA VAL A 1001 -3.97 -23.38 -26.83
C VAL A 1001 -4.00 -24.86 -27.19
N THR A 1002 -2.98 -25.63 -26.78
CA THR A 1002 -2.89 -27.07 -27.07
C THR A 1002 -2.78 -27.91 -25.79
N PHE A 1003 -3.87 -28.54 -25.38
CA PHE A 1003 -3.83 -29.51 -24.30
C PHE A 1003 -3.21 -30.83 -24.76
N ARG A 1004 -2.51 -31.51 -23.85
CA ARG A 1004 -1.92 -32.84 -24.03
C ARG A 1004 -2.29 -33.72 -22.85
N GLY A 1005 -2.62 -34.98 -23.10
CA GLY A 1005 -2.96 -35.91 -22.03
C GLY A 1005 -2.47 -37.32 -22.31
N ALA A 1006 -2.58 -38.15 -21.30
CA ALA A 1006 -2.25 -39.57 -21.33
C ALA A 1006 -3.42 -40.35 -20.74
N VAL A 1007 -3.74 -41.49 -21.33
CA VAL A 1007 -4.55 -42.51 -20.68
C VAL A 1007 -3.67 -43.71 -20.37
N LEU A 1008 -3.37 -43.89 -19.09
CA LEU A 1008 -2.73 -45.07 -18.54
C LEU A 1008 -3.82 -46.14 -18.37
N TYR A 1009 -3.58 -47.39 -18.75
CA TYR A 1009 -4.50 -48.50 -18.48
C TYR A 1009 -3.77 -49.85 -18.46
N GLN A 1010 -4.33 -50.84 -17.78
CA GLN A 1010 -3.82 -52.22 -17.75
C GLN A 1010 -4.73 -53.18 -18.51
N THR A 1011 -4.12 -54.02 -19.35
CA THR A 1011 -4.79 -55.18 -19.98
C THR A 1011 -4.76 -56.41 -19.05
N GLN A 1012 -5.61 -57.41 -19.32
CA GLN A 1012 -5.71 -58.61 -18.46
C GLN A 1012 -4.42 -59.44 -18.31
N SER A 1013 -3.43 -59.21 -19.18
CA SER A 1013 -2.07 -59.74 -19.08
C SER A 1013 -1.17 -59.04 -18.04
N GLY A 1014 -1.69 -58.07 -17.28
CA GLY A 1014 -0.92 -57.27 -16.31
C GLY A 1014 0.10 -56.33 -16.96
N HIS A 1015 -0.09 -55.99 -18.24
CA HIS A 1015 0.75 -55.05 -18.96
C HIS A 1015 0.10 -53.66 -18.91
N SER A 1016 0.85 -52.66 -18.45
CA SER A 1016 0.45 -51.26 -18.47
C SER A 1016 0.74 -50.64 -19.84
N HIS A 1017 -0.24 -49.95 -20.39
CA HIS A 1017 -0.16 -49.20 -21.65
C HIS A 1017 -0.36 -47.70 -21.36
N THR A 1018 0.07 -46.85 -22.30
CA THR A 1018 -0.07 -45.40 -22.19
C THR A 1018 -0.44 -44.82 -23.54
N LEU A 1019 -1.70 -44.37 -23.67
CA LEU A 1019 -2.25 -43.80 -24.88
C LEU A 1019 -2.19 -42.26 -24.80
N LEU A 1020 -1.27 -41.65 -25.54
CA LEU A 1020 -1.13 -40.20 -25.59
C LEU A 1020 -2.17 -39.56 -26.53
N PHE A 1021 -2.74 -38.44 -26.10
CA PHE A 1021 -3.68 -37.63 -26.86
C PHE A 1021 -3.35 -36.14 -26.78
N SER A 1022 -3.83 -35.36 -27.74
CA SER A 1022 -3.70 -33.90 -27.74
C SER A 1022 -4.83 -33.26 -28.53
N GLY A 1023 -5.21 -32.04 -28.17
CA GLY A 1023 -6.22 -31.28 -28.89
C GLY A 1023 -6.09 -29.78 -28.68
N HIS A 1024 -6.88 -29.02 -29.42
CA HIS A 1024 -6.79 -27.55 -29.43
C HIS A 1024 -8.05 -26.89 -28.89
N LEU A 1025 -7.85 -25.75 -28.22
CA LEU A 1025 -8.90 -24.84 -27.74
C LEU A 1025 -8.59 -23.43 -28.24
N SER A 1026 -9.62 -22.63 -28.50
CA SER A 1026 -9.50 -21.26 -28.99
C SER A 1026 -9.89 -20.24 -27.93
N THR A 1027 -9.46 -18.98 -28.02
CA THR A 1027 -9.97 -17.93 -27.11
C THR A 1027 -11.51 -17.84 -27.17
N ALA A 1028 -12.10 -18.04 -28.35
CA ALA A 1028 -13.55 -18.00 -28.56
C ALA A 1028 -14.33 -19.01 -27.69
N ASP A 1029 -13.74 -20.16 -27.36
CA ASP A 1029 -14.35 -21.13 -26.44
C ASP A 1029 -14.57 -20.57 -25.01
N PHE A 1030 -13.74 -19.61 -24.61
CA PHE A 1030 -13.73 -18.96 -23.29
C PHE A 1030 -14.42 -17.58 -23.27
N ILE A 1031 -14.96 -17.12 -24.40
CA ILE A 1031 -15.71 -15.85 -24.48
C ILE A 1031 -17.18 -16.08 -24.11
N ARG A 1032 -17.77 -15.14 -23.38
CA ARG A 1032 -19.20 -15.08 -23.05
C ARG A 1032 -19.75 -13.67 -23.32
N PRO A 1033 -21.04 -13.54 -23.63
CA PRO A 1033 -21.67 -12.24 -23.76
C PRO A 1033 -21.65 -11.50 -22.43
N LEU A 1034 -21.50 -10.17 -22.48
CA LEU A 1034 -21.56 -9.31 -21.31
C LEU A 1034 -22.68 -8.30 -21.51
N MET A 1035 -23.82 -8.52 -20.83
CA MET A 1035 -24.94 -7.57 -20.84
C MET A 1035 -24.49 -6.28 -20.16
N LEU A 1036 -24.60 -5.14 -20.85
CA LEU A 1036 -24.33 -3.80 -20.31
C LEU A 1036 -25.37 -2.83 -20.82
N SER A 1037 -25.72 -1.82 -20.01
CA SER A 1037 -26.35 -0.60 -20.51
C SER A 1037 -25.35 0.30 -21.24
N THR A 1038 -25.86 1.25 -22.03
CA THR A 1038 -25.03 2.26 -22.70
C THR A 1038 -24.29 3.17 -21.71
N GLU A 1039 -24.84 3.41 -20.51
CA GLU A 1039 -24.17 4.21 -19.46
C GLU A 1039 -22.99 3.44 -18.83
N GLU A 1040 -23.16 2.15 -18.52
CA GLU A 1040 -22.10 1.29 -17.99
C GLU A 1040 -20.98 1.07 -19.01
N TYR A 1041 -21.34 0.82 -20.29
CA TYR A 1041 -20.38 0.78 -21.40
C TYR A 1041 -19.55 2.07 -21.45
N GLY A 1042 -20.20 3.25 -21.33
CA GLY A 1042 -19.54 4.54 -21.33
C GLY A 1042 -18.55 4.73 -20.17
N LYS A 1043 -18.92 4.29 -18.95
CA LYS A 1043 -18.03 4.32 -17.77
C LYS A 1043 -16.81 3.40 -17.97
N LEU A 1044 -17.02 2.16 -18.39
CA LEU A 1044 -15.94 1.17 -18.59
C LEU A 1044 -15.04 1.50 -19.79
N TRP A 1045 -15.56 2.11 -20.85
CA TRP A 1045 -14.77 2.52 -22.02
C TRP A 1045 -13.68 3.55 -21.67
N LEU A 1046 -13.92 4.37 -20.64
CA LEU A 1046 -12.99 5.40 -20.17
C LEU A 1046 -11.96 4.88 -19.14
N SER A 1047 -12.23 3.78 -18.43
CA SER A 1047 -11.30 3.22 -17.44
C SER A 1047 -10.23 2.30 -18.03
N PHE A 1048 -10.44 1.74 -19.22
CA PHE A 1048 -9.48 0.84 -19.87
C PHE A 1048 -8.44 1.59 -20.71
N SER A 1049 -7.16 1.35 -20.41
CA SER A 1049 -6.00 1.96 -21.06
C SER A 1049 -5.52 1.21 -22.31
N ASN A 1050 -5.54 -0.13 -22.30
CA ASN A 1050 -5.09 -0.94 -23.43
C ASN A 1050 -6.14 -0.84 -24.56
N ASP A 1051 -5.75 -0.33 -25.74
CA ASP A 1051 -6.65 -0.24 -26.88
C ASP A 1051 -6.01 -0.63 -28.23
N VAL A 1052 -6.77 -1.39 -29.03
CA VAL A 1052 -6.34 -1.94 -30.33
C VAL A 1052 -7.32 -1.51 -31.42
N LYS A 1053 -6.81 -1.18 -32.62
CA LYS A 1053 -7.53 -0.40 -33.64
C LYS A 1053 -7.24 -0.96 -35.04
N GLN A 1054 -8.24 -1.52 -35.71
CA GLN A 1054 -8.07 -2.09 -37.05
C GLN A 1054 -9.36 -2.04 -37.88
N ASN A 1055 -9.21 -2.00 -39.21
CA ASN A 1055 -10.33 -2.06 -40.13
C ASN A 1055 -10.60 -3.53 -40.54
N LEU A 1056 -11.82 -4.00 -40.30
CA LEU A 1056 -12.30 -5.32 -40.71
C LEU A 1056 -13.07 -5.26 -42.03
N LYS A 1057 -13.19 -6.42 -42.69
CA LYS A 1057 -14.01 -6.62 -43.88
C LYS A 1057 -15.49 -6.51 -43.51
N LEU A 1058 -16.24 -5.68 -44.23
CA LEU A 1058 -17.66 -5.44 -44.00
C LEU A 1058 -18.49 -6.45 -44.80
N LEU A 1059 -19.43 -7.16 -44.15
CA LEU A 1059 -20.38 -8.03 -44.85
C LEU A 1059 -21.53 -7.22 -45.45
N THR A 1060 -22.13 -7.73 -46.52
CA THR A 1060 -23.29 -7.11 -47.19
C THR A 1060 -24.48 -8.05 -47.16
N GLY A 1061 -25.55 -7.66 -46.45
CA GLY A 1061 -26.78 -8.44 -46.32
C GLY A 1061 -28.03 -7.56 -46.20
N ALA A 1062 -29.19 -8.19 -46.27
CA ALA A 1062 -30.48 -7.51 -46.48
C ALA A 1062 -30.92 -6.57 -45.34
N ARG A 1063 -30.37 -6.72 -44.12
CA ARG A 1063 -30.64 -5.85 -42.96
C ARG A 1063 -29.69 -4.65 -42.87
N GLY A 1064 -28.80 -4.46 -43.85
CA GLY A 1064 -27.75 -3.45 -43.85
C GLY A 1064 -26.41 -4.02 -43.37
N PRO A 1065 -25.29 -3.43 -43.80
CA PRO A 1065 -23.98 -4.06 -43.71
C PRO A 1065 -23.45 -4.16 -42.27
N LEU A 1066 -23.66 -3.12 -41.44
CA LEU A 1066 -23.25 -3.13 -40.04
C LEU A 1066 -23.96 -4.24 -39.26
N ILE A 1067 -25.29 -4.29 -39.35
CA ILE A 1067 -26.12 -5.29 -38.65
C ILE A 1067 -25.74 -6.70 -39.11
N THR A 1068 -25.64 -6.95 -40.42
CA THR A 1068 -25.22 -8.26 -40.95
C THR A 1068 -23.83 -8.68 -40.45
N THR A 1069 -22.89 -7.73 -40.30
CA THR A 1069 -21.55 -8.01 -39.78
C THR A 1069 -21.54 -8.28 -38.27
N LEU A 1070 -22.38 -7.57 -37.50
CA LEU A 1070 -22.51 -7.77 -36.06
C LEU A 1070 -23.29 -9.04 -35.70
N ASP A 1071 -24.36 -9.35 -36.42
CA ASP A 1071 -25.13 -10.60 -36.26
C ASP A 1071 -24.20 -11.81 -36.41
N ALA A 1072 -23.36 -11.84 -37.46
CA ALA A 1072 -22.39 -12.93 -37.69
C ALA A 1072 -21.32 -13.05 -36.58
N LEU A 1073 -20.79 -11.93 -36.08
CA LEU A 1073 -19.84 -11.93 -34.94
C LEU A 1073 -20.52 -12.35 -33.62
N GLN A 1074 -21.79 -12.00 -33.44
CA GLN A 1074 -22.59 -12.35 -32.28
C GLN A 1074 -22.93 -13.85 -32.26
N GLU A 1075 -23.29 -14.45 -33.40
CA GLU A 1075 -23.55 -15.90 -33.50
C GLU A 1075 -22.28 -16.74 -33.29
N SER A 1076 -21.16 -16.35 -33.91
CA SER A 1076 -19.91 -17.13 -33.88
C SER A 1076 -19.07 -16.95 -32.61
N LEU A 1077 -18.97 -15.73 -32.07
CA LEU A 1077 -18.11 -15.41 -30.92
C LEU A 1077 -18.90 -15.07 -29.64
N ARG A 1078 -20.24 -15.22 -29.68
CA ARG A 1078 -21.15 -14.99 -28.54
C ARG A 1078 -21.00 -13.61 -27.90
N LEU A 1079 -20.79 -12.59 -28.73
CA LEU A 1079 -20.70 -11.20 -28.29
C LEU A 1079 -22.10 -10.63 -28.00
N HIS A 1080 -22.20 -9.62 -27.14
CA HIS A 1080 -23.46 -8.90 -26.90
C HIS A 1080 -23.45 -7.53 -27.58
N THR A 1081 -24.31 -7.32 -28.56
CA THR A 1081 -24.54 -5.98 -29.14
C THR A 1081 -25.35 -5.12 -28.17
N VAL A 1082 -24.69 -4.13 -27.54
CA VAL A 1082 -25.28 -3.24 -26.53
C VAL A 1082 -26.20 -2.21 -27.18
N HIS A 1083 -25.75 -1.56 -28.27
CA HIS A 1083 -26.53 -0.56 -28.99
C HIS A 1083 -25.97 -0.29 -30.39
N ILE A 1084 -26.84 0.15 -31.32
CA ILE A 1084 -26.47 0.57 -32.68
C ILE A 1084 -27.02 1.98 -32.93
N ILE A 1085 -26.17 2.91 -33.36
CA ILE A 1085 -26.49 4.31 -33.66
C ILE A 1085 -26.10 4.60 -35.11
N GLY A 1086 -27.02 4.36 -36.04
CA GLY A 1086 -26.82 4.62 -37.47
C GLY A 1086 -25.69 3.79 -38.08
N SER A 1087 -24.51 4.40 -38.27
CA SER A 1087 -23.28 3.77 -38.80
C SER A 1087 -22.33 3.25 -37.71
N GLU A 1088 -22.70 3.37 -36.44
CA GLU A 1088 -21.88 2.98 -35.29
C GLU A 1088 -22.56 1.88 -34.46
N GLY A 1089 -21.77 0.98 -33.87
CA GLY A 1089 -22.24 -0.05 -32.96
C GLY A 1089 -21.30 -0.22 -31.78
N ILE A 1090 -21.87 -0.45 -30.59
CA ILE A 1090 -21.14 -0.83 -29.38
C ILE A 1090 -21.52 -2.24 -28.96
N VAL A 1091 -20.50 -3.05 -28.66
CA VAL A 1091 -20.60 -4.49 -28.42
C VAL A 1091 -19.70 -4.83 -27.22
N ALA A 1092 -20.14 -5.76 -26.37
CA ALA A 1092 -19.41 -6.16 -25.16
C ALA A 1092 -19.36 -7.68 -24.99
N CYS A 1093 -18.27 -8.16 -24.41
CA CYS A 1093 -18.09 -9.55 -24.00
C CYS A 1093 -17.20 -9.64 -22.76
N ARG A 1094 -17.08 -10.83 -22.19
CA ARG A 1094 -16.13 -11.15 -21.12
C ARG A 1094 -15.39 -12.46 -21.42
N LEU A 1095 -14.16 -12.54 -20.95
CA LEU A 1095 -13.45 -13.82 -20.79
C LEU A 1095 -14.04 -14.55 -19.56
N LEU A 1096 -13.98 -15.88 -19.51
CA LEU A 1096 -14.49 -16.66 -18.37
C LEU A 1096 -13.82 -16.29 -17.02
N SER A 1097 -12.59 -15.77 -17.04
CA SER A 1097 -11.90 -15.17 -15.88
C SER A 1097 -12.50 -13.83 -15.40
N GLY A 1098 -13.65 -13.42 -15.92
CA GLY A 1098 -14.39 -12.21 -15.54
C GLY A 1098 -13.96 -10.94 -16.28
N ALA A 1099 -12.78 -10.93 -16.90
CA ALA A 1099 -12.24 -9.75 -17.58
C ALA A 1099 -13.12 -9.31 -18.78
N PRO A 1100 -13.63 -8.07 -18.80
CA PRO A 1100 -14.43 -7.56 -19.91
C PRO A 1100 -13.57 -7.19 -21.13
N CYS A 1101 -14.16 -7.24 -22.32
CA CYS A 1101 -13.67 -6.52 -23.50
C CYS A 1101 -14.83 -5.79 -24.19
N LEU A 1102 -14.59 -4.53 -24.52
CA LEU A 1102 -15.52 -3.62 -25.17
C LEU A 1102 -15.07 -3.38 -26.61
N MET A 1103 -16.01 -3.43 -27.54
CA MET A 1103 -15.79 -3.18 -28.96
C MET A 1103 -16.69 -2.05 -29.45
N HIS A 1104 -16.08 -0.92 -29.82
CA HIS A 1104 -16.74 0.12 -30.59
C HIS A 1104 -16.43 -0.08 -32.08
N CYS A 1105 -17.43 0.03 -32.95
CA CYS A 1105 -17.24 -0.12 -34.39
C CYS A 1105 -17.99 0.96 -35.18
N ARG A 1106 -17.38 1.45 -36.27
CA ARG A 1106 -17.94 2.45 -37.19
C ARG A 1106 -17.76 1.99 -38.63
N VAL A 1107 -18.82 2.04 -39.44
CA VAL A 1107 -18.70 1.79 -40.88
C VAL A 1107 -17.95 2.94 -41.54
N HIS A 1108 -16.88 2.62 -42.28
CA HIS A 1108 -16.10 3.58 -43.06
C HIS A 1108 -15.86 3.04 -44.48
N GLY A 1109 -16.66 3.52 -45.43
CA GLY A 1109 -16.65 3.02 -46.81
C GLY A 1109 -17.03 1.54 -46.89
N SER A 1110 -16.17 0.72 -47.49
CA SER A 1110 -16.30 -0.74 -47.60
C SER A 1110 -15.68 -1.51 -46.43
N SER A 1111 -15.38 -0.85 -45.30
CA SER A 1111 -14.72 -1.44 -44.14
C SER A 1111 -15.43 -1.09 -42.84
N LEU A 1112 -15.27 -1.95 -41.83
CA LEU A 1112 -15.71 -1.70 -40.46
C LEU A 1112 -14.49 -1.29 -39.63
N ALA A 1113 -14.38 -0.01 -39.26
CA ALA A 1113 -13.34 0.44 -38.33
C ALA A 1113 -13.70 -0.05 -36.92
N VAL A 1114 -12.83 -0.84 -36.30
CA VAL A 1114 -13.05 -1.46 -34.99
C VAL A 1114 -12.01 -0.97 -33.99
N TRP A 1115 -12.49 -0.63 -32.79
CA TRP A 1115 -11.71 -0.26 -31.61
C TRP A 1115 -12.07 -1.21 -30.48
N LEU A 1116 -11.07 -1.90 -29.93
CA LEU A 1116 -11.22 -2.85 -28.83
C LEU A 1116 -10.49 -2.36 -27.57
N ARG A 1117 -11.09 -2.55 -26.39
CA ARG A 1117 -10.56 -2.15 -25.08
C ARG A 1117 -10.77 -3.20 -24.01
N SER A 1118 -9.78 -3.42 -23.14
CA SER A 1118 -9.84 -4.39 -22.02
C SER A 1118 -8.79 -4.05 -20.94
N PRO A 1119 -9.02 -4.40 -19.66
CA PRO A 1119 -7.95 -4.39 -18.66
C PRO A 1119 -6.85 -5.43 -18.94
N LEU A 1120 -7.14 -6.52 -19.65
CA LEU A 1120 -6.14 -7.51 -20.07
C LEU A 1120 -5.50 -7.09 -21.39
N ASN A 1121 -4.19 -6.86 -21.38
CA ASN A 1121 -3.44 -6.33 -22.53
C ASN A 1121 -3.61 -7.16 -23.82
N ALA A 1122 -3.50 -8.49 -23.75
CA ALA A 1122 -3.57 -9.37 -24.93
C ALA A 1122 -5.01 -9.79 -25.34
N PHE A 1123 -6.06 -9.41 -24.60
CA PHE A 1123 -7.43 -9.83 -24.91
C PHE A 1123 -7.99 -9.15 -26.18
N PRO A 1124 -7.80 -7.83 -26.39
CA PRO A 1124 -8.18 -7.15 -27.63
C PRO A 1124 -7.58 -7.81 -28.88
N ASP A 1125 -6.29 -8.15 -28.89
CA ASP A 1125 -5.64 -8.77 -30.05
C ASP A 1125 -6.18 -10.18 -30.34
N CYS A 1126 -6.40 -11.01 -29.31
CA CYS A 1126 -6.96 -12.35 -29.48
C CYS A 1126 -8.40 -12.29 -30.02
N LEU A 1127 -9.23 -11.40 -29.48
CA LEU A 1127 -10.60 -11.18 -29.98
C LEU A 1127 -10.58 -10.63 -31.42
N LEU A 1128 -9.69 -9.69 -31.73
CA LEU A 1128 -9.55 -9.11 -33.06
C LEU A 1128 -9.14 -10.15 -34.11
N TYR A 1129 -8.26 -11.09 -33.77
CA TYR A 1129 -7.90 -12.23 -34.62
C TYR A 1129 -9.12 -13.12 -34.92
N HIS A 1130 -9.93 -13.47 -33.91
CA HIS A 1130 -11.12 -14.29 -34.13
C HIS A 1130 -12.19 -13.54 -34.95
N CYS A 1131 -12.40 -12.25 -34.69
CA CYS A 1131 -13.25 -11.38 -35.51
C CYS A 1131 -12.76 -11.31 -36.97
N GLN A 1132 -11.46 -11.36 -37.24
CA GLN A 1132 -10.94 -11.42 -38.61
C GLN A 1132 -11.26 -12.74 -39.30
N ARG A 1133 -11.10 -13.88 -38.61
CA ARG A 1133 -11.39 -15.20 -39.20
C ARG A 1133 -12.86 -15.35 -39.60
N VAL A 1134 -13.77 -15.00 -38.69
CA VAL A 1134 -15.24 -15.00 -38.92
C VAL A 1134 -15.65 -14.17 -40.13
N LEU A 1135 -14.89 -13.12 -40.48
CA LEU A 1135 -15.20 -12.25 -41.61
C LEU A 1135 -14.40 -12.59 -42.89
N GLN A 1136 -13.49 -13.56 -42.81
CA GLN A 1136 -12.73 -14.10 -43.93
C GLN A 1136 -13.32 -15.42 -44.46
N GLU A 1137 -13.79 -16.30 -43.57
CA GLU A 1137 -14.52 -17.54 -43.86
C GLU A 1137 -16.01 -17.21 -44.06
N PRO A 1138 -16.59 -17.32 -45.28
CA PRO A 1138 -17.94 -16.85 -45.62
C PRO A 1138 -19.04 -17.91 -45.53
#